data_AF-A0A239VLD8-F1
#
_entry.id   AF-A0A239VLD8-F1
#
_cell.length_a   1.000
_cell.length_b   1.000
_cell.length_c   1.000
_cell.angle_alpha   90.00
_cell.angle_beta   90.00
_cell.angle_gamma   90.00
#
_symmetry.space_group_name_H-M   'P 1'
#
loop_
_entity.id
_entity.type
_entity.pdbx_description
1 polymer ?
#
loop_
_entity_poly.entity_id
_entity_poly.type
_entity_poly.pdbx_seq_one_letter_code
_entity_poly.pdbx_strand_id
1 'polypeptide(L)'
;MRNSRRNSTTAKRTIRHLKEVVRFGAPSPNLDGRTIAILGIGDATASAIISALHAEGAKTVRIQGNIPTEIHSDRDEAAAALRDALAPHGTTVDGIIDLGLGILTLPKIRDSWIAQYRQTIMALEIVGPEWARSGDANRHFYIALTRTGGELATPAAPENPHAGLWAGLAKALPLHYECVNTRVVDFPTYIDTQTLAYGLIRELYRWGSFEIGLLDGVRYRPVSVVEPTPAPILTLTDHDTALVTGSHIPVVCALARRLIDTGTRVVAAVAPSAPRSQRSYLLRSGIEPRTCDITQQNEVNALIAELGPHLSAVIHAEGADLTVEESNDPLDSANKLLERRIKGFLHLLDAVKNNADPAVISVLTSTTRPALAGTHNIHAGAIAELLSYVARWATQEIPPRTAVQTLTAGITDKSETAVYAHAWANEILATSEGAVDLGDRIEVTAGPMLARGYLAHSDVPGTRETRTALARIGRPEHYISDKSIAIRVDLAPAGDNANLDVRLEGNPCVPISVLVDQMVATAAWLTNDIRQRVIEIRHLTVNLRGLAEATMHLVRVAANLTHAPNNAMHARHIEVTASCMGRQVAHAVITFAGSYPSRPHTHSIESTENIAYPHPIGPHEAPVTMVWTGLAFDRVGERDENSGNTRYTVRPDRLTDQFSPGFVPAPRIGYNLIENLAARSYPNSPATAFTIDRLIIHAPSVTRGKLFLEPATTEGGTQTAWKASTTGGDVILEARGVAYNSGPACSAPACSAEEIHIQ
;
A
#
# COMPACT_ATOMS: atom_id res chain seq x y z
N MET A 1 -8.55 28.07 -29.25
CA MET A 1 -7.71 28.40 -28.07
C MET A 1 -8.22 27.73 -26.78
N ARG A 2 -8.31 26.39 -26.75
CA ARG A 2 -8.45 25.59 -25.53
C ARG A 2 -7.24 24.65 -25.40
N ASN A 3 -6.05 25.22 -25.54
CA ASN A 3 -4.76 24.61 -25.17
C ASN A 3 -4.30 25.28 -23.88
N SER A 4 -5.12 25.23 -22.83
CA SER A 4 -4.72 25.69 -21.52
C SER A 4 -3.73 24.69 -20.92
N ARG A 5 -2.45 25.06 -20.92
CA ARG A 5 -1.49 24.67 -19.88
C ARG A 5 -1.52 23.19 -19.48
N ARG A 6 -1.15 22.28 -20.39
CA ARG A 6 -0.32 21.15 -19.95
C ARG A 6 1.07 21.74 -19.73
N ASN A 7 1.24 22.41 -18.57
CA ASN A 7 2.57 22.67 -18.05
C ASN A 7 3.32 21.34 -18.14
N SER A 8 4.55 21.38 -18.64
CA SER A 8 5.47 20.26 -18.64
C SER A 8 5.51 19.65 -17.24
N THR A 9 4.70 18.62 -17.00
CA THR A 9 4.90 17.70 -15.91
C THR A 9 6.12 16.90 -16.35
N THR A 10 7.30 17.45 -16.12
CA THR A 10 8.52 16.65 -16.05
C THR A 10 8.17 15.52 -15.11
N ALA A 11 8.12 14.30 -15.64
CA ALA A 11 7.96 13.12 -14.82
C ALA A 11 9.05 13.22 -13.76
N LYS A 12 8.63 13.27 -12.50
CA LYS A 12 9.59 13.31 -11.40
C LYS A 12 10.14 11.90 -11.25
N ARG A 13 11.46 11.77 -11.20
CA ARG A 13 12.07 10.48 -10.89
C ARG A 13 12.11 10.26 -9.39
N THR A 14 11.99 9.02 -8.98
CA THR A 14 12.17 8.62 -7.60
C THR A 14 13.34 7.66 -7.51
N ILE A 15 14.32 7.99 -6.66
CA ILE A 15 15.47 7.13 -6.36
C ILE A 15 15.28 6.50 -4.99
N ARG A 16 15.79 5.27 -4.88
CA ARG A 16 15.82 4.52 -3.64
C ARG A 16 17.05 4.90 -2.82
N HIS A 17 16.82 5.48 -1.66
CA HIS A 17 17.84 5.77 -0.65
C HIS A 17 17.65 4.86 0.55
N LEU A 18 18.68 4.71 1.38
CA LEU A 18 18.57 4.02 2.67
C LEU A 18 18.39 5.03 3.79
N LYS A 19 17.49 4.70 4.71
CA LYS A 19 17.34 5.43 5.96
C LYS A 19 17.60 4.49 7.12
N GLU A 20 18.53 4.88 7.98
CA GLU A 20 18.75 4.21 9.25
C GLU A 20 17.48 4.25 10.11
N VAL A 21 17.19 3.13 10.75
CA VAL A 21 16.12 2.97 11.72
C VAL A 21 16.74 2.65 13.07
N VAL A 22 16.73 3.65 13.95
CA VAL A 22 17.33 3.56 15.28
C VAL A 22 16.43 2.69 16.18
N ARG A 23 16.69 1.37 16.20
CA ARG A 23 16.52 0.39 17.30
C ARG A 23 16.13 -1.00 16.80
N PHE A 24 16.87 -1.99 17.26
CA PHE A 24 16.40 -3.37 17.33
C PHE A 24 15.59 -3.56 18.62
N GLY A 25 14.29 -3.84 18.51
CA GLY A 25 13.53 -4.36 19.66
C GLY A 25 13.85 -5.84 19.95
N ALA A 26 13.25 -6.37 21.02
CA ALA A 26 13.23 -7.80 21.31
C ALA A 26 12.46 -8.61 20.23
N PRO A 27 12.65 -9.94 20.17
CA PRO A 27 11.77 -10.84 19.43
C PRO A 27 10.30 -10.63 19.80
N SER A 28 9.41 -10.93 18.86
CA SER A 28 7.98 -10.74 19.09
C SER A 28 7.45 -11.79 20.07
N PRO A 29 6.66 -11.40 21.10
CA PRO A 29 6.01 -12.37 21.99
C PRO A 29 5.01 -13.26 21.25
N ASN A 30 4.60 -12.90 20.03
CA ASN A 30 3.70 -13.72 19.21
C ASN A 30 4.36 -14.99 18.66
N LEU A 31 5.67 -15.19 18.85
CA LEU A 31 6.40 -16.38 18.39
C LEU A 31 6.07 -17.64 19.19
N ASP A 32 5.74 -17.48 20.48
CA ASP A 32 5.47 -18.60 21.37
C ASP A 32 4.33 -19.48 20.83
N GLY A 33 4.58 -20.79 20.76
CA GLY A 33 3.64 -21.80 20.27
C GLY A 33 3.39 -21.82 18.75
N ARG A 34 3.98 -20.90 17.97
CA ARG A 34 3.77 -20.82 16.51
C ARG A 34 4.49 -21.91 15.75
N THR A 35 3.86 -22.42 14.69
CA THR A 35 4.50 -23.38 13.78
C THR A 35 5.10 -22.65 12.58
N ILE A 36 6.42 -22.74 12.41
CA ILE A 36 7.17 -22.02 11.39
C ILE A 36 7.88 -23.00 10.46
N ALA A 37 7.60 -22.91 9.17
CA ALA A 37 8.27 -23.70 8.15
C ALA A 37 9.53 -22.98 7.63
N ILE A 38 10.62 -23.72 7.41
CA ILE A 38 11.89 -23.18 6.93
C ILE A 38 12.27 -23.85 5.61
N LEU A 39 12.28 -23.06 4.53
CA LEU A 39 12.53 -23.49 3.14
C LEU A 39 13.92 -23.09 2.65
N GLY A 40 14.30 -23.57 1.46
CA GLY A 40 15.55 -23.17 0.79
C GLY A 40 16.79 -23.86 1.34
N ILE A 41 17.98 -23.50 0.84
CA ILE A 41 19.24 -24.18 1.16
C ILE A 41 20.06 -23.48 2.26
N GLY A 42 20.97 -24.24 2.90
CA GLY A 42 21.90 -23.72 3.91
C GLY A 42 21.62 -24.27 5.32
N ASP A 43 22.01 -25.51 5.57
CA ASP A 43 21.66 -26.22 6.81
C ASP A 43 22.22 -25.59 8.08
N ALA A 44 23.41 -24.98 8.02
CA ALA A 44 23.98 -24.25 9.14
C ALA A 44 23.13 -23.01 9.51
N THR A 45 22.67 -22.26 8.50
CA THR A 45 21.78 -21.11 8.68
C THR A 45 20.42 -21.55 9.20
N ALA A 46 19.83 -22.58 8.60
CA ALA A 46 18.55 -23.14 9.05
C ALA A 46 18.63 -23.63 10.50
N SER A 47 19.69 -24.34 10.89
CA SER A 47 19.88 -24.84 12.24
C SER A 47 20.02 -23.73 13.28
N ALA A 48 20.72 -22.64 12.93
CA ALA A 48 20.82 -21.46 13.79
C ALA A 48 19.46 -20.77 13.98
N ILE A 49 18.69 -20.60 12.90
CA ILE A 49 17.33 -20.04 12.95
C ILE A 49 16.40 -20.92 13.77
N ILE A 50 16.43 -22.24 13.57
CA ILE A 50 15.63 -23.22 14.35
C ILE A 50 15.94 -23.08 15.84
N SER A 51 17.23 -23.06 16.20
CA SER A 51 17.65 -22.93 17.59
C SER A 51 17.16 -21.62 18.21
N ALA A 52 17.28 -20.51 17.48
CA ALA A 52 16.79 -19.21 17.92
C ALA A 52 15.26 -19.16 18.06
N LEU A 53 14.51 -19.79 17.15
CA LEU A 53 13.06 -19.90 17.21
C LEU A 53 12.57 -20.74 18.39
N HIS A 54 13.23 -21.88 18.65
CA HIS A 54 12.92 -22.73 19.80
C HIS A 54 13.17 -22.02 21.13
N ALA A 55 14.20 -21.16 21.20
CA ALA A 55 14.45 -20.33 22.38
C ALA A 55 13.30 -19.33 22.68
N GLU A 56 12.54 -18.95 21.65
CA GLU A 56 11.36 -18.08 21.76
C GLU A 56 10.03 -18.86 21.81
N GLY A 57 10.08 -20.19 22.01
CA GLY A 57 8.89 -21.04 22.18
C GLY A 57 8.19 -21.47 20.88
N ALA A 58 8.73 -21.13 19.71
CA ALA A 58 8.16 -21.55 18.44
C ALA A 58 8.46 -23.02 18.13
N LYS A 59 7.58 -23.65 17.35
CA LYS A 59 7.78 -24.96 16.72
C LYS A 59 8.29 -24.76 15.31
N THR A 60 9.23 -25.59 14.86
CA THR A 60 9.78 -25.47 13.51
C THR A 60 9.61 -26.73 12.68
N VAL A 61 9.47 -26.55 11.37
CA VAL A 61 9.46 -27.63 10.38
C VAL A 61 10.50 -27.30 9.32
N ARG A 62 11.54 -28.12 9.23
CA ARG A 62 12.55 -27.98 8.18
C ARG A 62 12.11 -28.78 6.96
N ILE A 63 11.86 -28.08 5.87
CA ILE A 63 11.57 -28.73 4.59
C ILE A 63 12.90 -28.81 3.83
N GLN A 64 13.47 -30.01 3.77
CA GLN A 64 14.74 -30.26 3.08
C GLN A 64 14.55 -30.36 1.57
N GLY A 65 15.60 -30.05 0.81
CA GLY A 65 15.62 -30.10 -0.66
C GLY A 65 15.59 -31.50 -1.30
N ASN A 66 15.21 -32.54 -0.56
CA ASN A 66 15.00 -33.90 -1.10
C ASN A 66 13.58 -34.11 -1.64
N ILE A 67 12.74 -33.08 -1.65
CA ILE A 67 11.50 -33.12 -2.43
C ILE A 67 11.93 -33.26 -3.89
N PRO A 68 11.37 -34.19 -4.68
CA PRO A 68 11.64 -34.26 -6.11
C PRO A 68 11.35 -32.89 -6.74
N THR A 69 12.41 -32.14 -7.03
CA THR A 69 12.34 -30.83 -7.69
C THR A 69 12.78 -30.92 -9.15
N GLU A 70 12.98 -32.14 -9.66
CA GLU A 70 13.30 -32.33 -11.07
C GLU A 70 12.15 -31.77 -11.90
N ILE A 71 12.48 -31.13 -13.02
CA ILE A 71 11.51 -30.48 -13.91
C ILE A 71 10.44 -31.50 -14.42
N HIS A 72 10.72 -32.80 -14.30
CA HIS A 72 9.87 -33.91 -14.73
C HIS A 72 9.24 -34.74 -13.59
N SER A 73 9.50 -34.44 -12.32
CA SER A 73 8.81 -35.15 -11.23
C SER A 73 7.35 -34.74 -11.15
N ASP A 74 6.48 -35.68 -10.79
CA ASP A 74 5.04 -35.44 -10.65
C ASP A 74 4.81 -34.37 -9.56
N ARG A 75 4.20 -33.25 -9.95
CA ARG A 75 3.84 -32.14 -9.05
C ARG A 75 3.05 -32.65 -7.85
N ASP A 76 2.18 -33.63 -8.06
CA ASP A 76 1.33 -34.18 -7.01
C ASP A 76 2.15 -34.97 -5.98
N GLU A 77 3.22 -35.65 -6.40
CA GLU A 77 4.14 -36.37 -5.50
C GLU A 77 4.95 -35.39 -4.63
N ALA A 78 5.52 -34.35 -5.24
CA ALA A 78 6.23 -33.32 -4.51
C ALA A 78 5.32 -32.54 -3.55
N ALA A 79 4.07 -32.27 -3.96
CA ALA A 79 3.07 -31.65 -3.10
C ALA A 79 2.64 -32.59 -1.96
N ALA A 80 2.49 -33.88 -2.22
CA ALA A 80 2.19 -34.88 -1.21
C ALA A 80 3.33 -34.99 -0.18
N ALA A 81 4.58 -35.11 -0.61
CA ALA A 81 5.73 -35.13 0.28
C ALA A 81 5.81 -33.87 1.16
N LEU A 82 5.50 -32.71 0.59
CA LEU A 82 5.43 -31.45 1.32
C LEU A 82 4.28 -31.41 2.33
N ARG A 83 3.10 -31.91 1.96
CA ARG A 83 1.96 -32.06 2.90
C ARG A 83 2.31 -33.03 4.01
N ASP A 84 2.95 -34.15 3.72
CA ASP A 84 3.38 -35.15 4.70
C ASP A 84 4.43 -34.58 5.66
N ALA A 85 5.37 -33.77 5.17
CA ALA A 85 6.32 -33.08 6.02
C ALA A 85 5.64 -32.06 6.97
N LEU A 86 4.55 -31.45 6.54
CA LEU A 86 3.78 -30.49 7.33
C LEU A 86 2.75 -31.16 8.26
N ALA A 87 2.24 -32.34 7.91
CA ALA A 87 1.15 -33.05 8.59
C ALA A 87 1.35 -33.29 10.10
N PRO A 88 2.56 -33.65 10.61
CA PRO A 88 2.79 -33.86 12.03
C PRO A 88 2.53 -32.63 12.91
N HIS A 89 2.55 -31.43 12.30
CA HIS A 89 2.39 -30.16 12.99
C HIS A 89 0.97 -29.61 12.89
N GLY A 90 0.03 -30.42 12.38
CA GLY A 90 -1.33 -30.02 12.04
C GLY A 90 -1.36 -29.25 10.71
N THR A 91 -2.56 -28.90 10.26
CA THR A 91 -2.75 -28.12 9.02
C THR A 91 -2.30 -26.67 9.12
N THR A 92 -1.78 -26.22 10.27
CA THR A 92 -1.64 -24.79 10.58
C THR A 92 -0.19 -24.36 10.69
N VAL A 93 0.41 -24.04 9.53
CA VAL A 93 1.70 -23.33 9.48
C VAL A 93 1.40 -21.84 9.65
N ASP A 94 1.89 -21.25 10.74
CA ASP A 94 1.70 -19.82 11.01
C ASP A 94 2.67 -18.97 10.18
N GLY A 95 3.85 -19.46 9.81
CA GLY A 95 4.71 -18.68 8.92
C GLY A 95 5.77 -19.46 8.18
N ILE A 96 6.32 -18.83 7.15
CA ILE A 96 7.39 -19.36 6.32
C ILE A 96 8.61 -18.44 6.42
N ILE A 97 9.77 -19.02 6.69
CA ILE A 97 11.07 -18.40 6.50
C ILE A 97 11.72 -19.05 5.29
N ASP A 98 11.91 -18.28 4.24
CA ASP A 98 12.45 -18.72 2.97
C ASP A 98 13.91 -18.29 2.84
N LEU A 99 14.82 -19.26 2.85
CA LEU A 99 16.26 -19.03 2.68
C LEU A 99 16.68 -18.94 1.22
N GLY A 100 15.76 -19.22 0.28
CA GLY A 100 16.01 -19.30 -1.15
C GLY A 100 17.23 -20.15 -1.48
N LEU A 101 18.20 -19.52 -2.14
CA LEU A 101 19.47 -20.14 -2.54
C LEU A 101 20.63 -19.91 -1.56
N GLY A 102 20.42 -19.34 -0.37
CA GLY A 102 21.52 -19.05 0.55
C GLY A 102 22.60 -18.14 -0.08
N ILE A 103 23.89 -18.46 0.13
CA ILE A 103 24.99 -17.84 -0.63
C ILE A 103 25.36 -18.79 -1.77
N LEU A 104 24.94 -18.47 -2.99
CA LEU A 104 25.44 -19.11 -4.20
C LEU A 104 25.87 -18.04 -5.21
N THR A 105 26.96 -18.31 -5.93
CA THR A 105 27.46 -17.47 -7.03
C THR A 105 26.73 -17.79 -8.34
N LEU A 106 26.32 -16.77 -9.10
CA LEU A 106 25.60 -16.85 -10.38
C LEU A 106 26.04 -17.94 -11.38
N PRO A 107 27.35 -18.19 -11.62
CA PRO A 107 27.79 -19.20 -12.59
C PRO A 107 27.36 -20.64 -12.25
N LYS A 108 27.06 -20.93 -10.97
CA LYS A 108 26.62 -22.26 -10.51
C LYS A 108 25.09 -22.44 -10.55
N ILE A 109 24.34 -21.43 -10.99
CA ILE A 109 22.90 -21.29 -10.68
C ILE A 109 21.99 -21.38 -11.91
N ARG A 110 22.50 -21.50 -13.15
CA ARG A 110 21.66 -21.40 -14.36
C ARG A 110 20.36 -22.25 -14.33
N ASP A 111 20.33 -23.35 -13.57
CA ASP A 111 19.12 -24.17 -13.38
C ASP A 111 18.67 -24.42 -11.91
N SER A 112 19.46 -24.02 -10.89
CA SER A 112 19.16 -24.41 -9.49
C SER A 112 18.10 -23.55 -8.78
N TRP A 113 17.87 -22.31 -9.24
CA TRP A 113 16.85 -21.44 -8.65
C TRP A 113 15.42 -21.91 -8.96
N ILE A 114 15.20 -22.59 -10.10
CA ILE A 114 13.86 -23.07 -10.51
C ILE A 114 13.33 -24.06 -9.49
N ALA A 115 14.14 -25.05 -9.12
CA ALA A 115 13.78 -26.06 -8.13
C ALA A 115 13.34 -25.43 -6.80
N GLN A 116 14.12 -24.47 -6.29
CA GLN A 116 13.81 -23.86 -4.99
C GLN A 116 12.65 -22.88 -5.06
N TYR A 117 12.51 -22.15 -6.16
CA TYR A 117 11.34 -21.32 -6.36
C TYR A 117 10.06 -22.16 -6.48
N ARG A 118 10.10 -23.31 -7.19
CA ARG A 118 9.00 -24.29 -7.22
C ARG A 118 8.64 -24.75 -5.81
N GLN A 119 9.62 -25.12 -4.99
CA GLN A 119 9.39 -25.51 -3.60
C GLN A 119 8.68 -24.40 -2.79
N THR A 120 9.13 -23.14 -2.93
CA THR A 120 8.47 -21.98 -2.31
C THR A 120 7.01 -21.86 -2.73
N ILE A 121 6.72 -21.90 -4.04
CA ILE A 121 5.35 -21.75 -4.55
C ILE A 121 4.46 -22.90 -4.09
N MET A 122 4.95 -24.14 -4.12
CA MET A 122 4.19 -25.30 -3.63
C MET A 122 3.86 -25.19 -2.14
N ALA A 123 4.80 -24.70 -1.32
CA ALA A 123 4.54 -24.44 0.09
C ALA A 123 3.44 -23.39 0.27
N LEU A 124 3.47 -22.31 -0.51
CA LEU A 124 2.44 -21.27 -0.50
C LEU A 124 1.08 -21.79 -1.00
N GLU A 125 1.03 -22.67 -2.00
CA GLU A 125 -0.21 -23.30 -2.46
C GLU A 125 -0.85 -24.18 -1.39
N ILE A 126 -0.05 -24.83 -0.54
CA ILE A 126 -0.54 -25.67 0.56
C ILE A 126 -1.06 -24.83 1.73
N VAL A 127 -0.33 -23.81 2.17
CA VAL A 127 -0.71 -23.01 3.35
C VAL A 127 -1.66 -21.85 3.03
N GLY A 128 -1.61 -21.36 1.79
CA GLY A 128 -2.33 -20.20 1.30
C GLY A 128 -3.85 -20.23 1.52
N PRO A 129 -4.55 -21.36 1.26
CA PRO A 129 -6.00 -21.46 1.50
C PRO A 129 -6.40 -21.25 2.97
N GLU A 130 -5.55 -21.58 3.94
CA GLU A 130 -5.79 -21.24 5.34
C GLU A 130 -5.50 -19.76 5.61
N TRP A 131 -4.34 -19.27 5.14
CA TRP A 131 -3.92 -17.89 5.34
C TRP A 131 -4.94 -16.89 4.79
N ALA A 132 -5.49 -17.16 3.61
CA ALA A 132 -6.54 -16.37 2.98
C ALA A 132 -7.86 -16.36 3.77
N ARG A 133 -8.15 -17.42 4.55
CA ARG A 133 -9.40 -17.53 5.34
C ARG A 133 -9.27 -16.97 6.75
N SER A 134 -8.08 -17.00 7.36
CA SER A 134 -7.91 -16.64 8.77
C SER A 134 -8.30 -15.19 9.06
N GLY A 135 -8.01 -14.28 8.12
CA GLY A 135 -8.16 -12.84 8.30
C GLY A 135 -7.36 -12.26 9.47
N ASP A 136 -6.62 -13.04 10.24
CA ASP A 136 -5.84 -12.59 11.41
C ASP A 136 -4.49 -12.05 10.95
N ALA A 137 -4.34 -10.73 11.04
CA ALA A 137 -3.12 -10.05 10.65
C ALA A 137 -1.93 -10.45 11.54
N ASN A 138 -2.17 -10.80 12.80
CA ASN A 138 -1.11 -11.10 13.77
C ASN A 138 -0.64 -12.55 13.76
N ARG A 139 -1.20 -13.39 12.88
CA ARG A 139 -0.94 -14.83 12.84
C ARG A 139 -0.01 -15.24 11.72
N HIS A 140 -0.24 -14.77 10.50
CA HIS A 140 0.45 -15.30 9.34
C HIS A 140 1.62 -14.43 8.90
N PHE A 141 2.76 -15.05 8.54
CA PHE A 141 3.89 -14.31 7.97
C PHE A 141 4.67 -15.07 6.90
N TYR A 142 5.33 -14.33 6.01
CA TYR A 142 6.31 -14.84 5.06
C TYR A 142 7.55 -13.95 5.08
N ILE A 143 8.73 -14.53 5.33
CA ILE A 143 10.00 -13.82 5.23
C ILE A 143 10.84 -14.40 4.10
N ALA A 144 11.22 -13.54 3.16
CA ALA A 144 12.34 -13.79 2.25
C ALA A 144 13.64 -13.33 2.92
N LEU A 145 14.53 -14.27 3.22
CA LEU A 145 15.89 -13.93 3.64
C LEU A 145 16.75 -13.71 2.40
N THR A 146 17.40 -12.56 2.32
CA THR A 146 18.32 -12.22 1.23
C THR A 146 19.72 -11.98 1.76
N ARG A 147 20.73 -12.23 0.91
CA ARG A 147 22.13 -11.95 1.22
C ARG A 147 22.76 -11.14 0.10
N THR A 148 22.35 -9.88 0.00
CA THR A 148 22.78 -8.96 -1.06
C THR A 148 23.72 -7.84 -0.60
N GLY A 149 24.14 -7.88 0.67
CA GLY A 149 25.08 -6.91 1.24
C GLY A 149 24.61 -6.28 2.55
N GLY A 150 23.36 -6.53 2.98
CA GLY A 150 22.79 -5.92 4.18
C GLY A 150 22.15 -4.55 3.92
N GLU A 151 22.21 -4.09 2.67
CA GLU A 151 21.77 -2.78 2.20
C GLU A 151 20.72 -2.89 1.09
N LEU A 152 20.03 -4.04 0.98
CA LEU A 152 18.93 -4.24 0.01
C LEU A 152 19.41 -4.01 -1.44
N ALA A 153 20.63 -4.46 -1.74
CA ALA A 153 21.31 -4.25 -3.01
C ALA A 153 21.41 -2.77 -3.43
N THR A 154 21.44 -1.82 -2.48
CA THR A 154 21.39 -0.37 -2.74
C THR A 154 22.45 0.34 -1.89
N PRO A 155 23.42 1.09 -2.44
CA PRO A 155 23.65 1.35 -3.87
C PRO A 155 24.50 0.28 -4.56
N ALA A 156 25.17 -0.58 -3.80
CA ALA A 156 26.13 -1.55 -4.34
C ALA A 156 25.44 -2.66 -5.16
N ALA A 157 26.13 -3.09 -6.21
CA ALA A 157 25.72 -4.25 -6.99
C ALA A 157 25.65 -5.51 -6.10
N PRO A 158 24.55 -6.27 -6.15
CA PRO A 158 24.35 -7.41 -5.26
C PRO A 158 25.28 -8.58 -5.59
N GLU A 159 25.89 -9.17 -4.58
CA GLU A 159 26.67 -10.41 -4.72
C GLU A 159 25.78 -11.62 -5.08
N ASN A 160 24.51 -11.58 -4.68
CA ASN A 160 23.51 -12.62 -4.97
C ASN A 160 22.25 -12.02 -5.59
N PRO A 161 22.22 -11.76 -6.92
CA PRO A 161 21.08 -11.13 -7.56
C PRO A 161 19.84 -12.03 -7.61
N HIS A 162 19.96 -13.35 -7.49
CA HIS A 162 18.81 -14.26 -7.45
C HIS A 162 17.89 -14.02 -6.25
N ALA A 163 18.43 -13.45 -5.17
CA ALA A 163 17.65 -13.03 -4.02
C ALA A 163 16.50 -12.07 -4.38
N GLY A 164 16.61 -11.35 -5.50
CA GLY A 164 15.54 -10.52 -6.05
C GLY A 164 14.26 -11.31 -6.30
N LEU A 165 14.34 -12.59 -6.68
CA LEU A 165 13.17 -13.44 -6.93
C LEU A 165 12.27 -13.58 -5.69
N TRP A 166 12.86 -13.94 -4.55
CA TRP A 166 12.13 -14.07 -3.29
C TRP A 166 11.73 -12.70 -2.72
N ALA A 167 12.56 -11.68 -2.91
CA ALA A 167 12.23 -10.32 -2.51
C ALA A 167 10.97 -9.81 -3.24
N GLY A 168 10.89 -10.01 -4.56
CA GLY A 168 9.72 -9.63 -5.35
C GLY A 168 8.49 -10.47 -5.04
N LEU A 169 8.66 -11.78 -4.77
CA LEU A 169 7.57 -12.64 -4.29
C LEU A 169 6.99 -12.14 -2.97
N ALA A 170 7.84 -11.86 -1.96
CA ALA A 170 7.41 -11.36 -0.65
C ALA A 170 6.60 -10.07 -0.76
N LYS A 171 6.97 -9.18 -1.69
CA LYS A 171 6.30 -7.91 -1.96
C LYS A 171 4.96 -8.05 -2.69
N ALA A 172 4.80 -9.10 -3.48
CA ALA A 172 3.57 -9.39 -4.22
C ALA A 172 2.57 -10.19 -3.36
N LEU A 173 3.05 -10.95 -2.39
CA LEU A 173 2.26 -11.91 -1.64
C LEU A 173 1.03 -11.32 -0.91
N PRO A 174 1.04 -10.09 -0.34
CA PRO A 174 -0.15 -9.55 0.30
C PRO A 174 -1.28 -9.17 -0.68
N LEU A 175 -1.05 -9.21 -2.01
CA LEU A 175 -2.11 -9.12 -3.02
C LEU A 175 -2.94 -10.42 -3.11
N HIS A 176 -2.41 -11.52 -2.59
CA HIS A 176 -3.03 -12.85 -2.62
C HIS A 176 -3.48 -13.29 -1.23
N TYR A 177 -2.69 -12.95 -0.21
CA TYR A 177 -2.96 -13.29 1.17
C TYR A 177 -2.94 -12.02 2.02
N GLU A 178 -4.10 -11.37 2.09
CA GLU A 178 -4.20 -9.98 2.55
C GLU A 178 -3.76 -9.72 3.97
N CYS A 179 -3.79 -10.73 4.84
CA CYS A 179 -3.39 -10.66 6.25
C CYS A 179 -2.00 -11.25 6.53
N VAL A 180 -1.26 -11.62 5.50
CA VAL A 180 0.10 -12.14 5.71
C VAL A 180 1.05 -10.97 5.93
N ASN A 181 1.76 -11.01 7.05
CA ASN A 181 2.87 -10.11 7.33
C ASN A 181 4.08 -10.56 6.50
N THR A 182 4.43 -9.80 5.46
CA THR A 182 5.56 -10.15 4.60
C THR A 182 6.76 -9.28 4.88
N ARG A 183 7.96 -9.86 4.78
CA ARG A 183 9.22 -9.11 4.83
C ARG A 183 10.28 -9.69 3.91
N VAL A 184 11.18 -8.81 3.49
CA VAL A 184 12.49 -9.11 2.93
C VAL A 184 13.50 -8.63 3.97
N VAL A 185 14.32 -9.54 4.48
CA VAL A 185 15.38 -9.22 5.45
C VAL A 185 16.72 -9.55 4.82
N ASP A 186 17.48 -8.51 4.53
CA ASP A 186 18.76 -8.58 3.85
C ASP A 186 19.92 -8.51 4.81
N PHE A 187 20.91 -9.38 4.60
CA PHE A 187 22.13 -9.47 5.40
C PHE A 187 23.38 -9.39 4.53
N PRO A 188 24.54 -9.00 5.10
CA PRO A 188 25.80 -9.13 4.39
C PRO A 188 26.14 -10.61 4.17
N THR A 189 26.84 -10.90 3.08
CA THR A 189 27.28 -12.26 2.73
C THR A 189 28.34 -12.81 3.67
N TYR A 190 28.99 -11.96 4.46
CA TYR A 190 29.98 -12.36 5.46
C TYR A 190 29.41 -12.55 6.88
N ILE A 191 28.13 -12.26 7.13
CA ILE A 191 27.56 -12.41 8.49
C ILE A 191 27.60 -13.88 8.95
N ASP A 192 27.92 -14.09 10.23
CA ASP A 192 27.83 -15.40 10.86
C ASP A 192 26.36 -15.83 11.05
N THR A 193 26.13 -17.13 11.12
CA THR A 193 24.78 -17.70 11.15
C THR A 193 24.02 -17.38 12.43
N GLN A 194 24.70 -17.18 13.56
CA GLN A 194 24.05 -16.87 14.84
C GLN A 194 23.56 -15.43 14.85
N THR A 195 24.42 -14.47 14.49
CA THR A 195 24.04 -13.05 14.40
C THR A 195 22.92 -12.86 13.37
N LEU A 196 22.97 -13.57 12.25
CA LEU A 196 21.89 -13.60 11.25
C LEU A 196 20.57 -14.10 11.86
N ALA A 197 20.60 -15.25 12.55
CA ALA A 197 19.40 -15.83 13.16
C ALA A 197 18.77 -14.88 14.17
N TYR A 198 19.57 -14.28 15.06
CA TYR A 198 19.08 -13.29 16.04
C TYR A 198 18.53 -12.03 15.39
N GLY A 199 19.18 -11.51 14.34
CA GLY A 199 18.69 -10.37 13.56
C GLY A 199 17.35 -10.68 12.89
N LEU A 200 17.22 -11.88 12.31
CA LEU A 200 16.04 -12.32 11.58
C LEU A 200 14.83 -12.49 12.51
N ILE A 201 14.97 -13.20 13.63
CA ILE A 201 13.82 -13.49 14.52
C ILE A 201 13.24 -12.21 15.12
N ARG A 202 14.06 -11.16 15.26
CA ARG A 202 13.61 -9.85 15.73
C ARG A 202 12.70 -9.14 14.73
N GLU A 203 12.76 -9.49 13.44
CA GLU A 203 11.88 -8.90 12.43
C GLU A 203 10.56 -9.66 12.25
N LEU A 204 10.43 -10.87 12.81
CA LEU A 204 9.19 -11.66 12.75
C LEU A 204 8.03 -10.93 13.43
N TYR A 205 6.85 -10.97 12.81
CA TYR A 205 5.61 -10.30 13.24
C TYR A 205 5.69 -8.77 13.39
N ARG A 206 6.79 -8.12 13.02
CA ARG A 206 6.85 -6.66 13.03
C ARG A 206 6.08 -6.11 11.85
N TRP A 207 5.38 -5.01 12.05
CA TRP A 207 4.72 -4.25 10.98
C TRP A 207 5.56 -3.05 10.52
N GLY A 208 5.30 -2.58 9.31
CA GLY A 208 6.03 -1.45 8.70
C GLY A 208 6.68 -1.86 7.39
N SER A 209 7.84 -1.28 7.07
CA SER A 209 8.53 -1.51 5.79
C SER A 209 8.69 -2.99 5.45
N PHE A 210 8.34 -3.33 4.20
CA PHE A 210 8.53 -4.66 3.63
C PHE A 210 9.99 -5.08 3.57
N GLU A 211 10.88 -4.12 3.39
CA GLU A 211 12.29 -4.40 3.13
C GLU A 211 13.14 -3.81 4.22
N ILE A 212 13.99 -4.64 4.80
CA ILE A 212 14.89 -4.30 5.89
C ILE A 212 16.28 -4.80 5.55
N GLY A 213 17.25 -3.90 5.55
CA GLY A 213 18.67 -4.24 5.48
C GLY A 213 19.26 -4.28 6.88
N LEU A 214 20.07 -5.28 7.18
CA LEU A 214 20.78 -5.41 8.45
C LEU A 214 22.28 -5.49 8.17
N LEU A 215 23.00 -4.38 8.37
CA LEU A 215 24.44 -4.28 8.16
C LEU A 215 25.09 -3.75 9.45
N ASP A 216 26.09 -4.47 9.94
CA ASP A 216 26.90 -4.11 11.12
C ASP A 216 26.08 -3.69 12.35
N GLY A 217 24.97 -4.40 12.62
CA GLY A 217 24.08 -4.12 13.75
C GLY A 217 23.20 -2.88 13.57
N VAL A 218 23.16 -2.31 12.37
CA VAL A 218 22.29 -1.19 11.98
C VAL A 218 21.16 -1.70 11.10
N ARG A 219 19.95 -1.21 11.36
CA ARG A 219 18.73 -1.56 10.64
C ARG A 219 18.39 -0.48 9.63
N TYR A 220 18.43 -0.80 8.35
CA TYR A 220 18.10 0.08 7.25
C TYR A 220 16.72 -0.24 6.69
N ARG A 221 16.07 0.79 6.15
CA ARG A 221 14.89 0.62 5.28
C ARG A 221 15.06 1.47 4.03
N PRO A 222 14.45 1.06 2.91
CA PRO A 222 14.45 1.89 1.73
C PRO A 222 13.49 3.07 1.93
N VAL A 223 13.88 4.22 1.41
CA VAL A 223 13.05 5.41 1.28
C VAL A 223 13.12 5.91 -0.15
N SER A 224 11.98 6.38 -0.64
CA SER A 224 11.85 6.99 -1.96
C SER A 224 12.14 8.48 -1.85
N VAL A 225 13.14 8.97 -2.58
CA VAL A 225 13.44 10.40 -2.67
C VAL A 225 13.14 10.86 -4.08
N VAL A 226 12.40 11.96 -4.17
CA VAL A 226 12.08 12.60 -5.44
C VAL A 226 13.27 13.44 -5.88
N GLU A 227 13.76 13.20 -7.08
CA GLU A 227 14.86 13.95 -7.67
C GLU A 227 14.47 14.51 -9.05
N PRO A 228 15.10 15.60 -9.50
CA PRO A 228 15.04 16.00 -10.90
C PRO A 228 15.65 14.92 -11.79
N THR A 229 15.06 14.67 -12.96
CA THR A 229 15.74 13.90 -14.02
C THR A 229 16.99 14.65 -14.46
N PRO A 230 18.16 13.99 -14.55
CA PRO A 230 19.40 14.64 -14.97
C PRO A 230 19.31 15.08 -16.44
N ALA A 231 20.16 16.02 -16.82
CA ALA A 231 20.29 16.38 -18.21
C ALA A 231 20.84 15.19 -19.02
N PRO A 232 20.36 14.95 -20.26
CA PRO A 232 20.99 14.02 -21.19
C PRO A 232 22.48 14.32 -21.35
N ILE A 233 23.33 13.29 -21.24
CA ILE A 233 24.78 13.39 -21.48
C ILE A 233 25.22 12.57 -22.69
N LEU A 234 24.47 11.53 -23.03
CA LEU A 234 24.63 10.74 -24.24
C LEU A 234 23.94 11.46 -25.40
N THR A 235 24.69 11.72 -26.47
CA THR A 235 24.15 12.20 -27.74
C THR A 235 24.16 11.04 -28.71
N LEU A 236 22.97 10.52 -29.03
CA LEU A 236 22.82 9.52 -30.09
C LEU A 236 22.57 10.22 -31.42
N THR A 237 23.11 9.64 -32.50
CA THR A 237 23.13 10.15 -33.87
C THR A 237 22.63 9.08 -34.84
N ASP A 238 22.66 9.37 -36.15
CA ASP A 238 22.35 8.43 -37.22
C ASP A 238 23.42 7.34 -37.46
N HIS A 239 24.59 7.48 -36.83
CA HIS A 239 25.62 6.44 -36.78
C HIS A 239 25.43 5.42 -35.64
N ASP A 240 24.52 5.72 -34.72
CA ASP A 240 24.24 4.90 -33.54
C ASP A 240 23.05 3.97 -33.79
N THR A 241 23.12 2.78 -33.20
CA THR A 241 22.06 1.78 -33.20
C THR A 241 21.61 1.47 -31.78
N ALA A 242 20.29 1.53 -31.55
CA ALA A 242 19.66 1.05 -30.33
C ALA A 242 18.97 -0.30 -30.59
N LEU A 243 19.36 -1.33 -29.83
CA LEU A 243 18.67 -2.62 -29.81
C LEU A 243 17.56 -2.61 -28.78
N VAL A 244 16.35 -3.02 -29.14
CA VAL A 244 15.20 -3.07 -28.25
C VAL A 244 14.56 -4.46 -28.24
N THR A 245 14.35 -5.03 -27.07
CA THR A 245 13.51 -6.23 -26.89
C THR A 245 12.13 -5.83 -26.34
N GLY A 246 11.14 -6.72 -26.46
CA GLY A 246 9.79 -6.44 -25.92
C GLY A 246 9.04 -5.35 -26.70
N SER A 247 9.34 -5.18 -28.00
CA SER A 247 8.77 -4.15 -28.87
C SER A 247 7.25 -4.28 -29.12
N HIS A 248 6.62 -5.37 -28.70
CA HIS A 248 5.16 -5.53 -28.65
C HIS A 248 4.52 -4.65 -27.56
N ILE A 249 5.28 -4.26 -26.53
CA ILE A 249 4.79 -3.42 -25.44
C ILE A 249 4.62 -1.97 -25.95
N PRO A 250 3.43 -1.37 -25.82
CA PRO A 250 3.17 -0.03 -26.34
C PRO A 250 4.14 1.06 -25.86
N VAL A 251 4.52 1.05 -24.58
CA VAL A 251 5.47 2.03 -24.03
C VAL A 251 6.88 1.86 -24.58
N VAL A 252 7.31 0.63 -24.87
CA VAL A 252 8.62 0.33 -25.45
C VAL A 252 8.66 0.79 -26.91
N CYS A 253 7.57 0.57 -27.65
CA CYS A 253 7.45 1.10 -29.01
C CYS A 253 7.44 2.64 -29.02
N ALA A 254 6.73 3.27 -28.08
CA ALA A 254 6.75 4.73 -27.94
C ALA A 254 8.15 5.25 -27.59
N LEU A 255 8.88 4.56 -26.71
CA LEU A 255 10.26 4.86 -26.36
C LEU A 255 11.18 4.72 -27.57
N ALA A 256 11.10 3.62 -28.32
CA ALA A 256 11.86 3.39 -29.53
C ALA A 256 11.67 4.53 -30.54
N ARG A 257 10.44 5.01 -30.73
CA ARG A 257 10.15 6.17 -31.59
C ARG A 257 10.82 7.45 -31.09
N ARG A 258 10.94 7.65 -29.78
CA ARG A 258 11.68 8.80 -29.23
C ARG A 258 13.18 8.74 -29.50
N LEU A 259 13.75 7.55 -29.57
CA LEU A 259 15.15 7.38 -29.98
C LEU A 259 15.31 7.57 -31.49
N ILE A 260 14.32 7.22 -32.31
CA ILE A 260 14.33 7.57 -33.73
C ILE A 260 14.31 9.10 -33.92
N ASP A 261 13.56 9.84 -33.08
CA ASP A 261 13.52 11.30 -33.12
C ASP A 261 14.92 11.94 -32.87
N THR A 262 15.88 11.22 -32.27
CA THR A 262 17.28 11.68 -32.12
C THR A 262 18.16 11.36 -33.34
N GLY A 263 17.60 10.75 -34.38
CA GLY A 263 18.32 10.27 -35.56
C GLY A 263 18.81 8.83 -35.45
N THR A 264 18.68 8.20 -34.29
CA THR A 264 19.21 6.86 -34.01
C THR A 264 18.48 5.78 -34.78
N ARG A 265 19.26 4.84 -35.32
CA ARG A 265 18.70 3.63 -35.91
C ARG A 265 18.18 2.71 -34.80
N VAL A 266 16.92 2.28 -34.88
CA VAL A 266 16.35 1.40 -33.86
C VAL A 266 16.02 0.03 -34.43
N VAL A 267 16.65 -1.00 -33.86
CA VAL A 267 16.46 -2.40 -34.21
C VAL A 267 15.67 -3.10 -33.11
N ALA A 268 14.58 -3.78 -33.46
CA ALA A 268 13.80 -4.59 -32.53
C ALA A 268 14.11 -6.07 -32.71
N ALA A 269 14.55 -6.76 -31.64
CA ALA A 269 14.59 -8.22 -31.62
C ALA A 269 13.16 -8.76 -31.46
N VAL A 270 12.74 -9.57 -32.42
CA VAL A 270 11.37 -10.09 -32.52
C VAL A 270 11.43 -11.60 -32.68
N ALA A 271 10.66 -12.33 -31.86
CA ALA A 271 10.64 -13.79 -31.91
C ALA A 271 10.21 -14.32 -33.30
N PRO A 272 10.69 -15.52 -33.72
CA PRO A 272 10.25 -16.16 -34.95
C PRO A 272 8.73 -16.32 -35.05
N SER A 273 8.07 -16.57 -33.90
CA SER A 273 6.62 -16.73 -33.78
C SER A 273 5.81 -15.43 -33.80
N ALA A 274 6.46 -14.26 -33.82
CA ALA A 274 5.76 -12.98 -33.72
C ALA A 274 4.80 -12.74 -34.91
N PRO A 275 3.57 -12.24 -34.66
CA PRO A 275 2.60 -12.00 -35.70
C PRO A 275 3.11 -11.05 -36.80
N ARG A 276 2.71 -11.30 -38.05
CA ARG A 276 3.01 -10.39 -39.18
C ARG A 276 2.51 -8.97 -38.95
N SER A 277 1.40 -8.81 -38.23
CA SER A 277 0.84 -7.51 -37.85
C SER A 277 1.79 -6.70 -36.97
N GLN A 278 2.45 -7.34 -35.99
CA GLN A 278 3.46 -6.71 -35.15
C GLN A 278 4.66 -6.26 -35.98
N ARG A 279 5.22 -7.12 -36.82
CA ARG A 279 6.34 -6.77 -37.71
C ARG A 279 6.01 -5.59 -38.63
N SER A 280 4.81 -5.60 -39.21
CA SER A 280 4.32 -4.52 -40.05
C SER A 280 4.13 -3.20 -39.28
N TYR A 281 3.68 -3.29 -38.03
CA TYR A 281 3.54 -2.13 -37.15
C TYR A 281 4.89 -1.50 -36.79
N LEU A 282 5.90 -2.31 -36.49
CA LEU A 282 7.27 -1.85 -36.22
C LEU A 282 7.86 -1.11 -37.44
N LEU A 283 7.76 -1.72 -38.63
CA LEU A 283 8.23 -1.10 -39.88
C LEU A 283 7.55 0.25 -40.15
N ARG A 284 6.22 0.34 -39.99
CA ARG A 284 5.48 1.60 -40.13
C ARG A 284 5.87 2.66 -39.08
N SER A 285 6.43 2.22 -37.96
CA SER A 285 6.91 3.09 -36.89
C SER A 285 8.38 3.47 -37.06
N GLY A 286 9.04 3.06 -38.15
CA GLY A 286 10.46 3.30 -38.40
C GLY A 286 11.39 2.38 -37.60
N ILE A 287 10.87 1.34 -36.94
CA ILE A 287 11.63 0.40 -36.13
C ILE A 287 11.94 -0.83 -37.01
N GLU A 288 13.21 -1.20 -37.12
CA GLU A 288 13.65 -2.34 -37.93
C GLU A 288 13.48 -3.67 -37.17
N PRO A 289 12.54 -4.55 -37.54
CA PRO A 289 12.45 -5.86 -36.91
C PRO A 289 13.60 -6.76 -37.38
N ARG A 290 14.26 -7.44 -36.46
CA ARG A 290 15.17 -8.57 -36.70
C ARG A 290 14.60 -9.81 -36.04
N THR A 291 14.61 -10.93 -36.76
CA THR A 291 14.15 -12.20 -36.18
C THR A 291 15.25 -12.72 -35.27
N CYS A 292 14.96 -12.81 -33.97
CA CYS A 292 15.87 -13.33 -32.97
C CYS A 292 15.04 -13.80 -31.77
N ASP A 293 15.15 -15.08 -31.45
CA ASP A 293 14.74 -15.59 -30.15
C ASP A 293 15.84 -15.31 -29.14
N ILE A 294 15.60 -14.34 -28.26
CA ILE A 294 16.59 -13.93 -27.25
C ILE A 294 16.91 -15.05 -26.26
N THR A 295 16.09 -16.09 -26.17
CA THR A 295 16.38 -17.28 -25.35
C THR A 295 17.42 -18.21 -25.98
N GLN A 296 17.82 -17.97 -27.22
CA GLN A 296 18.85 -18.75 -27.93
C GLN A 296 20.15 -17.97 -28.01
N GLN A 297 21.17 -18.38 -27.24
CA GLN A 297 22.46 -17.68 -27.16
C GLN A 297 23.10 -17.45 -28.54
N ASN A 298 23.02 -18.44 -29.44
CA ASN A 298 23.61 -18.35 -30.77
C ASN A 298 22.93 -17.29 -31.65
N GLU A 299 21.60 -17.15 -31.55
CA GLU A 299 20.86 -16.11 -32.27
C GLU A 299 21.18 -14.72 -31.73
N VAL A 300 21.29 -14.59 -30.39
CA VAL A 300 21.68 -13.32 -29.75
C VAL A 300 23.09 -12.93 -30.15
N ASN A 301 24.05 -13.86 -30.12
CA ASN A 301 25.43 -13.60 -30.56
C ASN A 301 25.48 -13.15 -32.02
N ALA A 302 24.74 -13.82 -32.91
CA ALA A 302 24.68 -13.44 -34.32
C ALA A 302 24.08 -12.04 -34.51
N LEU A 303 23.01 -11.71 -33.77
CA LEU A 303 22.40 -10.37 -33.82
C LEU A 303 23.37 -9.30 -33.32
N ILE A 304 24.01 -9.49 -32.17
CA ILE A 304 24.95 -8.49 -31.62
C ILE A 304 26.16 -8.32 -32.56
N ALA A 305 26.67 -9.40 -33.14
CA ALA A 305 27.74 -9.34 -34.14
C ALA A 305 27.31 -8.60 -35.43
N GLU A 306 26.06 -8.76 -35.89
CA GLU A 306 25.50 -8.00 -37.01
C GLU A 306 25.46 -6.49 -36.73
N LEU A 307 25.03 -6.10 -35.52
CA LEU A 307 24.96 -4.70 -35.11
C LEU A 307 26.36 -4.10 -34.90
N GLY A 308 27.29 -4.91 -34.40
CA GLY A 308 28.71 -4.61 -34.32
C GLY A 308 29.03 -3.33 -33.55
N PRO A 309 30.03 -2.55 -33.99
CA PRO A 309 30.51 -1.36 -33.27
C PRO A 309 29.51 -0.19 -33.27
N HIS A 310 28.43 -0.28 -34.03
CA HIS A 310 27.39 0.74 -34.06
C HIS A 310 26.35 0.56 -32.95
N LEU A 311 26.42 -0.52 -32.16
CA LEU A 311 25.51 -0.74 -31.05
C LEU A 311 25.84 0.19 -29.87
N SER A 312 25.05 1.25 -29.72
CA SER A 312 25.28 2.30 -28.71
C SER A 312 24.33 2.19 -27.51
N ALA A 313 23.19 1.51 -27.68
CA ALA A 313 22.23 1.28 -26.60
C ALA A 313 21.55 -0.09 -26.70
N VAL A 314 21.33 -0.73 -25.55
CA VAL A 314 20.51 -1.95 -25.43
C VAL A 314 19.37 -1.68 -24.45
N ILE A 315 18.14 -1.91 -24.89
CA ILE A 315 16.92 -1.70 -24.09
C ILE A 315 16.22 -3.04 -23.98
N HIS A 316 16.33 -3.66 -22.81
CA HIS A 316 15.69 -4.92 -22.52
C HIS A 316 14.39 -4.69 -21.76
N ALA A 317 13.25 -4.88 -22.40
CA ALA A 317 11.96 -4.76 -21.72
C ALA A 317 11.40 -6.11 -21.30
N GLU A 318 10.94 -6.17 -20.05
CA GLU A 318 10.11 -7.23 -19.50
C GLU A 318 8.77 -7.30 -20.27
N GLY A 319 8.64 -8.25 -21.20
CA GLY A 319 7.44 -8.43 -22.03
C GLY A 319 6.16 -8.57 -21.21
N ALA A 320 5.11 -7.78 -21.48
CA ALA A 320 3.82 -7.86 -20.77
C ALA A 320 2.97 -9.09 -21.15
N ASP A 321 3.33 -9.79 -22.22
CA ASP A 321 2.56 -10.89 -22.77
C ASP A 321 2.83 -12.19 -22.00
N LEU A 322 2.10 -12.41 -20.91
CA LEU A 322 1.43 -13.69 -20.63
C LEU A 322 0.30 -13.40 -19.63
N THR A 323 -0.95 -13.52 -20.07
CA THR A 323 -1.97 -14.01 -19.14
C THR A 323 -1.49 -15.42 -18.75
N VAL A 324 -1.35 -15.71 -17.46
CA VAL A 324 -0.95 -17.04 -16.95
C VAL A 324 -1.92 -18.16 -17.39
N GLU A 325 -3.02 -17.77 -18.06
CA GLU A 325 -4.11 -18.59 -18.56
C GLU A 325 -3.74 -19.55 -19.71
N GLU A 326 -2.57 -19.42 -20.37
CA GLU A 326 -2.22 -20.29 -21.51
C GLU A 326 -1.71 -21.70 -21.15
N SER A 327 -1.59 -22.05 -19.85
CA SER A 327 -1.24 -23.39 -19.39
C SER A 327 -2.23 -23.89 -18.34
N ASN A 328 -2.49 -25.20 -18.36
CA ASN A 328 -3.19 -25.88 -17.27
C ASN A 328 -2.37 -25.91 -15.96
N ASP A 329 -1.05 -25.66 -16.04
CA ASP A 329 -0.18 -25.53 -14.88
C ASP A 329 0.41 -24.09 -14.79
N PRO A 330 -0.04 -23.28 -13.80
CA PRO A 330 0.49 -21.94 -13.53
C PRO A 330 1.98 -21.89 -13.19
N LEU A 331 2.51 -22.92 -12.53
CA LEU A 331 3.91 -22.98 -12.10
C LEU A 331 4.85 -23.23 -13.28
N ASP A 332 4.46 -24.12 -14.21
CA ASP A 332 5.20 -24.33 -15.45
C ASP A 332 5.20 -23.09 -16.34
N SER A 333 4.09 -22.34 -16.38
CA SER A 333 4.04 -21.05 -17.07
C SER A 333 4.97 -20.03 -16.45
N ALA A 334 4.95 -19.92 -15.11
CA ALA A 334 5.82 -19.01 -14.38
C ALA A 334 7.30 -19.33 -14.63
N ASN A 335 7.67 -20.61 -14.64
CA ASN A 335 9.05 -21.04 -14.91
C ASN A 335 9.48 -20.73 -16.33
N LYS A 336 8.66 -21.04 -17.34
CA LYS A 336 8.93 -20.68 -18.74
C LYS A 336 9.07 -19.16 -18.90
N LEU A 337 8.28 -18.38 -18.16
CA LEU A 337 8.33 -16.93 -18.19
C LEU A 337 9.61 -16.39 -17.55
N LEU A 338 9.95 -16.86 -16.34
CA LEU A 338 11.19 -16.55 -15.65
C LEU A 338 12.40 -16.91 -16.53
N GLU A 339 12.40 -18.12 -17.08
CA GLU A 339 13.44 -18.61 -17.96
C GLU A 339 13.60 -17.70 -19.18
N ARG A 340 12.52 -17.42 -19.91
CA ARG A 340 12.54 -16.58 -21.11
C ARG A 340 13.08 -15.18 -20.83
N ARG A 341 12.64 -14.56 -19.73
CA ARG A 341 13.01 -13.18 -19.39
C ARG A 341 14.44 -13.08 -18.86
N ILE A 342 14.82 -13.96 -17.94
CA ILE A 342 16.14 -13.95 -17.32
C ILE A 342 17.20 -14.49 -18.27
N LYS A 343 17.00 -15.66 -18.89
CA LYS A 343 17.97 -16.20 -19.85
C LYS A 343 18.16 -15.25 -21.03
N GLY A 344 17.08 -14.64 -21.52
CA GLY A 344 17.16 -13.63 -22.58
C GLY A 344 18.06 -12.45 -22.24
N PHE A 345 17.91 -11.88 -21.04
CA PHE A 345 18.78 -10.80 -20.58
C PHE A 345 20.23 -11.26 -20.37
N LEU A 346 20.44 -12.43 -19.75
CA LEU A 346 21.79 -12.98 -19.55
C LEU A 346 22.51 -13.25 -20.88
N HIS A 347 21.81 -13.76 -21.89
CA HIS A 347 22.38 -13.96 -23.22
C HIS A 347 22.77 -12.64 -23.88
N LEU A 348 21.96 -11.59 -23.72
CA LEU A 348 22.29 -10.24 -24.19
C LEU A 348 23.53 -9.69 -23.49
N LEU A 349 23.63 -9.84 -22.16
CA LEU A 349 24.81 -9.43 -21.40
C LEU A 349 26.07 -10.17 -21.86
N ASP A 350 26.01 -11.50 -21.98
CA ASP A 350 27.12 -12.33 -22.46
C ASP A 350 27.53 -11.92 -23.88
N ALA A 351 26.56 -11.69 -24.77
CA ALA A 351 26.84 -11.31 -26.16
C ALA A 351 27.46 -9.91 -26.25
N VAL A 352 26.95 -8.95 -25.48
CA VAL A 352 27.49 -7.59 -25.42
C VAL A 352 28.92 -7.63 -24.88
N LYS A 353 29.15 -8.24 -23.71
CA LYS A 353 30.46 -8.35 -23.07
C LYS A 353 31.57 -8.84 -24.01
N ASN A 354 31.22 -9.72 -24.94
CA ASN A 354 32.18 -10.34 -25.85
C ASN A 354 32.29 -9.65 -27.23
N ASN A 355 31.30 -8.87 -27.66
CA ASN A 355 31.20 -8.43 -29.07
C ASN A 355 30.85 -6.94 -29.26
N ALA A 356 30.47 -6.21 -28.21
CA ALA A 356 30.06 -4.81 -28.30
C ALA A 356 30.43 -4.00 -27.03
N ASP A 357 30.38 -2.68 -27.13
CA ASP A 357 30.62 -1.77 -25.99
C ASP A 357 29.58 -0.64 -26.01
N PRO A 358 28.28 -0.94 -25.80
CA PRO A 358 27.24 0.07 -25.82
C PRO A 358 27.47 1.07 -24.70
N ALA A 359 27.08 2.33 -24.92
CA ALA A 359 27.15 3.35 -23.88
C ALA A 359 26.16 3.07 -22.74
N VAL A 360 25.03 2.43 -23.04
CA VAL A 360 23.97 2.17 -22.06
C VAL A 360 23.24 0.84 -22.27
N ILE A 361 22.99 0.12 -21.19
CA ILE A 361 22.09 -1.03 -21.10
C ILE A 361 20.98 -0.67 -20.12
N SER A 362 19.74 -0.62 -20.60
CA SER A 362 18.56 -0.29 -19.79
C SER A 362 17.60 -1.46 -19.70
N VAL A 363 17.32 -1.90 -18.48
CA VAL A 363 16.30 -2.91 -18.20
C VAL A 363 15.01 -2.22 -17.80
N LEU A 364 13.97 -2.38 -18.63
CA LEU A 364 12.64 -1.85 -18.36
C LEU A 364 11.81 -2.94 -17.70
N THR A 365 11.31 -2.69 -16.51
CA THR A 365 10.53 -3.67 -15.75
C THR A 365 9.23 -3.06 -15.23
N SER A 366 8.21 -3.90 -15.13
CA SER A 366 7.04 -3.60 -14.31
C SER A 366 7.49 -3.35 -12.87
N THR A 367 6.91 -2.38 -12.18
CA THR A 367 7.43 -1.92 -10.87
C THR A 367 7.83 -3.05 -9.91
N THR A 368 8.99 -2.87 -9.24
CA THR A 368 9.48 -3.65 -8.09
C THR A 368 8.55 -3.56 -6.86
N ARG A 369 7.46 -2.81 -7.00
CA ARG A 369 6.42 -2.58 -6.00
C ARG A 369 5.10 -3.11 -6.55
N PRO A 370 4.93 -4.43 -6.76
CA PRO A 370 3.81 -5.03 -7.50
C PRO A 370 2.42 -4.56 -7.06
N ALA A 371 2.27 -4.21 -5.77
CA ALA A 371 1.11 -3.52 -5.21
C ALA A 371 0.67 -2.24 -5.94
N LEU A 372 1.65 -1.48 -6.42
CA LEU A 372 1.50 -0.17 -7.03
C LEU A 372 1.23 -0.26 -8.53
N ALA A 373 1.41 -1.44 -9.15
CA ALA A 373 1.07 -1.69 -10.55
C ALA A 373 -0.23 -2.49 -10.73
N GLY A 374 -0.94 -2.83 -9.65
CA GLY A 374 -2.22 -3.56 -9.75
C GLY A 374 -2.11 -4.96 -10.37
N THR A 375 -0.90 -5.54 -10.43
CA THR A 375 -0.69 -6.86 -11.02
C THR A 375 -1.02 -7.95 -9.99
N HIS A 376 -2.14 -8.65 -10.17
CA HIS A 376 -2.50 -9.81 -9.34
C HIS A 376 -1.67 -11.07 -9.64
N ASN A 377 -0.55 -10.97 -10.37
CA ASN A 377 0.34 -12.11 -10.64
C ASN A 377 1.55 -12.06 -9.70
N ILE A 378 1.64 -12.99 -8.74
CA ILE A 378 2.77 -13.08 -7.80
C ILE A 378 4.12 -13.21 -8.51
N HIS A 379 4.16 -13.89 -9.65
CA HIS A 379 5.39 -14.14 -10.39
C HIS A 379 5.89 -12.90 -11.10
N ALA A 380 5.00 -11.98 -11.53
CA ALA A 380 5.41 -10.74 -12.18
C ALA A 380 6.27 -9.88 -11.24
N GLY A 381 5.85 -9.71 -9.98
CA GLY A 381 6.64 -8.99 -8.97
C GLY A 381 7.99 -9.66 -8.69
N ALA A 382 8.01 -11.00 -8.62
CA ALA A 382 9.22 -11.79 -8.43
C ALA A 382 10.22 -11.62 -9.60
N ILE A 383 9.74 -11.67 -10.84
CA ILE A 383 10.55 -11.48 -12.06
C ILE A 383 11.12 -10.07 -12.13
N ALA A 384 10.27 -9.06 -11.88
CA ALA A 384 10.66 -7.66 -11.95
C ALA A 384 11.81 -7.33 -11.00
N GLU A 385 11.69 -7.77 -9.75
CA GLU A 385 12.73 -7.58 -8.74
C GLU A 385 14.01 -8.35 -9.09
N LEU A 386 13.89 -9.59 -9.58
CA LEU A 386 15.02 -10.38 -10.04
C LEU A 386 15.77 -9.67 -11.18
N LEU A 387 15.06 -9.19 -12.21
CA LEU A 387 15.65 -8.43 -13.31
C LEU A 387 16.37 -7.17 -12.80
N SER A 388 15.75 -6.45 -11.86
CA SER A 388 16.38 -5.27 -11.25
C SER A 388 17.67 -5.62 -10.49
N TYR A 389 17.73 -6.78 -9.85
CA TYR A 389 18.92 -7.23 -9.13
C TYR A 389 20.01 -7.69 -10.10
N VAL A 390 19.65 -8.46 -11.13
CA VAL A 390 20.58 -8.94 -12.17
C VAL A 390 21.15 -7.77 -12.97
N ALA A 391 20.36 -6.75 -13.31
CA ALA A 391 20.83 -5.55 -13.98
C ALA A 391 21.89 -4.79 -13.14
N ARG A 392 21.65 -4.64 -11.83
CA ARG A 392 22.63 -4.03 -10.93
C ARG A 392 23.88 -4.89 -10.80
N TRP A 393 23.75 -6.19 -10.66
CA TRP A 393 24.90 -7.10 -10.65
C TRP A 393 25.74 -6.98 -11.93
N ALA A 394 25.08 -6.85 -13.10
CA ALA A 394 25.74 -6.75 -14.39
C ALA A 394 26.66 -5.53 -14.53
N THR A 395 26.50 -4.49 -13.71
CA THR A 395 27.46 -3.36 -13.64
C THR A 395 28.89 -3.80 -13.32
N GLN A 396 29.06 -4.93 -12.63
CA GLN A 396 30.37 -5.51 -12.30
C GLN A 396 30.93 -6.39 -13.43
N GLU A 397 30.10 -6.79 -14.39
CA GLU A 397 30.45 -7.77 -15.43
C GLU A 397 30.69 -7.15 -16.80
N ILE A 398 30.12 -5.98 -17.03
CA ILE A 398 30.19 -5.21 -18.27
C ILE A 398 31.33 -4.19 -18.16
N PRO A 399 31.96 -3.77 -19.28
CA PRO A 399 33.00 -2.75 -19.25
C PRO A 399 32.59 -1.48 -18.48
N PRO A 400 33.50 -0.83 -17.72
CA PRO A 400 33.18 0.36 -16.92
C PRO A 400 32.67 1.58 -17.70
N ARG A 401 32.66 1.52 -19.05
CA ARG A 401 32.17 2.59 -19.92
C ARG A 401 30.69 2.47 -20.24
N THR A 402 30.09 1.31 -19.99
CA THR A 402 28.66 1.07 -20.20
C THR A 402 27.89 1.33 -18.91
N ALA A 403 26.97 2.29 -18.94
CA ALA A 403 26.02 2.46 -17.86
C ALA A 403 24.99 1.33 -17.89
N VAL A 404 24.72 0.68 -16.75
CA VAL A 404 23.62 -0.29 -16.62
C VAL A 404 22.59 0.25 -15.64
N GLN A 405 21.34 0.33 -16.08
CA GLN A 405 20.25 0.89 -15.28
C GLN A 405 18.98 0.06 -15.35
N THR A 406 18.18 0.18 -14.29
CA THR A 406 16.83 -0.38 -14.24
C THR A 406 15.84 0.78 -14.20
N LEU A 407 14.93 0.81 -15.16
CA LEU A 407 13.85 1.78 -15.20
C LEU A 407 12.54 1.05 -14.91
N THR A 408 11.83 1.50 -13.88
CA THR A 408 10.51 0.95 -13.54
C THR A 408 9.43 1.99 -13.75
N ALA A 409 8.23 1.54 -14.10
CA ALA A 409 7.04 2.39 -14.11
C ALA A 409 5.81 1.60 -13.66
N GLY A 410 4.89 2.30 -12.98
CA GLY A 410 3.54 1.80 -12.68
C GLY A 410 2.67 1.94 -13.93
N ILE A 411 2.89 1.12 -14.95
CA ILE A 411 2.15 1.22 -16.21
C ILE A 411 0.79 0.57 -16.04
N THR A 412 -0.18 1.33 -15.52
CA THR A 412 -1.57 0.86 -15.41
C THR A 412 -2.47 1.45 -16.51
N ASP A 413 -2.13 2.59 -17.10
CA ASP A 413 -2.96 3.27 -18.11
C ASP A 413 -2.22 3.55 -19.44
N LYS A 414 -2.87 3.16 -20.56
CA LYS A 414 -2.44 3.49 -21.92
C LYS A 414 -2.36 5.00 -22.15
N SER A 415 -3.16 5.81 -21.44
CA SER A 415 -3.21 7.27 -21.61
C SER A 415 -1.92 7.98 -21.18
N GLU A 416 -1.08 7.35 -20.35
CA GLU A 416 0.17 7.90 -19.83
C GLU A 416 1.42 7.39 -20.58
N THR A 417 1.26 6.46 -21.52
CA THR A 417 2.35 5.84 -22.31
C THR A 417 3.35 6.85 -22.87
N ALA A 418 2.86 7.96 -23.42
CA ALA A 418 3.72 8.97 -24.04
C ALA A 418 4.55 9.78 -23.02
N VAL A 419 4.02 10.00 -21.82
CA VAL A 419 4.71 10.71 -20.74
C VAL A 419 5.86 9.85 -20.22
N TYR A 420 5.58 8.57 -19.93
CA TYR A 420 6.60 7.63 -19.48
C TYR A 420 7.68 7.37 -20.54
N ALA A 421 7.30 7.20 -21.81
CA ALA A 421 8.27 7.01 -22.88
C ALA A 421 9.25 8.20 -23.02
N HIS A 422 8.76 9.43 -22.83
CA HIS A 422 9.63 10.61 -22.85
C HIS A 422 10.57 10.65 -21.64
N ALA A 423 10.05 10.36 -20.45
CA ALA A 423 10.86 10.30 -19.23
C ALA A 423 11.94 9.21 -19.29
N TRP A 424 11.58 8.02 -19.78
CA TRP A 424 12.53 6.93 -20.01
C TRP A 424 13.60 7.29 -21.03
N ALA A 425 13.23 7.91 -22.15
CA ALA A 425 14.23 8.36 -23.12
C ALA A 425 15.24 9.31 -22.47
N ASN A 426 14.78 10.27 -21.67
CA ASN A 426 15.67 11.20 -20.98
C ASN A 426 16.57 10.50 -19.95
N GLU A 427 16.07 9.54 -19.17
CA GLU A 427 16.91 8.76 -18.23
C GLU A 427 17.94 7.89 -18.96
N ILE A 428 17.57 7.27 -20.08
CA ILE A 428 18.49 6.49 -20.94
C ILE A 428 19.61 7.39 -21.44
N LEU A 429 19.28 8.58 -21.95
CA LEU A 429 20.27 9.52 -22.46
C LEU A 429 21.07 10.20 -21.34
N ALA A 430 20.54 10.27 -20.12
CA ALA A 430 21.28 10.74 -18.95
C ALA A 430 22.27 9.70 -18.41
N THR A 431 22.18 8.45 -18.89
CA THR A 431 23.00 7.32 -18.44
C THR A 431 23.04 7.23 -16.90
N SER A 432 21.89 7.44 -16.27
CA SER A 432 21.74 7.30 -14.82
C SER A 432 22.17 5.89 -14.40
N GLU A 433 22.77 5.74 -13.22
CA GLU A 433 23.07 4.42 -12.65
C GLU A 433 22.01 4.02 -11.63
N GLY A 434 21.77 2.71 -11.50
CA GLY A 434 20.91 2.14 -10.48
C GLY A 434 19.45 1.97 -10.90
N ALA A 435 18.54 1.95 -9.90
CA ALA A 435 17.11 1.73 -10.10
C ALA A 435 16.34 3.04 -10.00
N VAL A 436 15.65 3.40 -11.08
CA VAL A 436 14.85 4.64 -11.19
C VAL A 436 13.38 4.26 -11.32
N ASP A 437 12.57 4.75 -10.38
CA ASP A 437 11.12 4.60 -10.44
C ASP A 437 10.51 5.87 -11.06
N LEU A 438 9.81 5.70 -12.18
CA LEU A 438 9.11 6.78 -12.88
C LEU A 438 7.60 6.60 -12.71
N GLY A 439 6.99 7.55 -12.00
CA GLY A 439 5.58 7.51 -11.64
C GLY A 439 5.22 8.63 -10.70
N ASP A 440 4.15 9.36 -11.01
CA ASP A 440 3.60 10.43 -10.20
C ASP A 440 2.36 9.99 -9.41
N ARG A 441 1.95 8.71 -9.50
CA ARG A 441 0.76 8.20 -8.84
C ARG A 441 1.01 6.83 -8.20
N ILE A 442 0.94 6.82 -6.87
CA ILE A 442 0.81 5.58 -6.08
C ILE A 442 -0.69 5.28 -6.03
N GLU A 443 -1.16 4.42 -6.92
CA GLU A 443 -2.51 3.88 -6.80
C GLU A 443 -2.52 2.86 -5.66
N VAL A 444 -3.10 3.24 -4.52
CA VAL A 444 -3.37 2.28 -3.44
C VAL A 444 -4.70 1.62 -3.77
N THR A 445 -4.67 0.66 -4.69
CA THR A 445 -5.69 -0.39 -4.86
C THR A 445 -5.44 -1.54 -3.88
N ALA A 446 -4.70 -1.25 -2.82
CA ALA A 446 -4.00 -2.20 -1.99
C ALA A 446 -4.68 -2.28 -0.61
N GLY A 447 -4.83 -3.49 -0.08
CA GLY A 447 -5.30 -3.70 1.29
C GLY A 447 -4.40 -3.01 2.33
N PRO A 448 -4.87 -2.88 3.57
CA PRO A 448 -4.18 -2.13 4.61
C PRO A 448 -2.75 -2.66 4.90
N MET A 449 -2.53 -3.97 4.82
CA MET A 449 -1.20 -4.57 5.04
C MET A 449 -0.20 -4.08 4.00
N LEU A 450 -0.63 -4.10 2.75
CA LEU A 450 0.18 -3.68 1.62
C LEU A 450 0.50 -2.19 1.69
N ALA A 451 -0.49 -1.37 2.05
CA ALA A 451 -0.30 0.06 2.24
C ALA A 451 0.76 0.37 3.33
N ARG A 452 0.74 -0.33 4.47
CA ARG A 452 1.72 -0.11 5.55
C ARG A 452 3.15 -0.47 5.18
N GLY A 453 3.34 -1.46 4.31
CA GLY A 453 4.68 -1.87 3.87
C GLY A 453 5.28 -0.95 2.81
N TYR A 454 4.45 -0.27 2.01
CA TYR A 454 4.86 0.80 1.10
C TYR A 454 4.66 2.18 1.74
N LEU A 455 5.58 2.59 2.61
CA LEU A 455 5.57 3.93 3.16
C LEU A 455 5.92 4.96 2.07
N ALA A 456 4.89 5.56 1.47
CA ALA A 456 5.03 6.67 0.52
C ALA A 456 5.74 7.87 1.19
N HIS A 457 6.80 8.40 0.56
CA HIS A 457 7.45 9.63 1.02
C HIS A 457 6.58 10.86 0.76
N SER A 458 6.91 11.96 1.43
CA SER A 458 6.09 13.17 1.45
C SER A 458 5.95 13.91 0.13
N ASP A 459 6.87 13.70 -0.80
CA ASP A 459 7.11 14.63 -1.91
C ASP A 459 6.65 14.06 -3.26
N VAL A 460 6.17 12.82 -3.27
CA VAL A 460 5.60 12.19 -4.47
C VAL A 460 4.21 12.81 -4.71
N PRO A 461 3.97 13.45 -5.88
CA PRO A 461 2.65 13.99 -6.22
C PRO A 461 1.53 12.96 -6.08
N GLY A 462 0.28 13.40 -5.84
CA GLY A 462 -0.87 12.49 -5.78
C GLY A 462 -0.89 11.49 -4.61
N THR A 463 0.08 11.53 -3.70
CA THR A 463 0.14 10.61 -2.55
C THR A 463 -0.55 11.14 -1.30
N ARG A 464 -1.14 12.34 -1.33
CA ARG A 464 -1.73 12.96 -0.13
C ARG A 464 -2.86 12.11 0.45
N GLU A 465 -3.75 11.61 -0.39
CA GLU A 465 -4.87 10.75 -0.01
C GLU A 465 -4.37 9.43 0.56
N THR A 466 -3.38 8.82 -0.10
CA THR A 466 -2.69 7.62 0.37
C THR A 466 -2.05 7.84 1.75
N ARG A 467 -1.26 8.92 1.90
CA ARG A 467 -0.62 9.27 3.17
C ARG A 467 -1.65 9.56 4.26
N THR A 468 -2.77 10.18 3.90
CA THR A 468 -3.90 10.41 4.81
C THR A 468 -4.48 9.09 5.30
N ALA A 469 -4.71 8.14 4.41
CA ALA A 469 -5.17 6.81 4.79
C ALA A 469 -4.13 6.06 5.64
N LEU A 470 -2.85 6.14 5.29
CA LEU A 470 -1.74 5.54 6.05
C LEU A 470 -1.58 6.15 7.45
N ALA A 471 -1.76 7.45 7.60
CA ALA A 471 -1.74 8.12 8.89
C ALA A 471 -2.88 7.65 9.82
N ARG A 472 -3.96 7.07 9.25
CA ARG A 472 -5.16 6.64 9.97
C ARG A 472 -5.34 5.12 10.03
N ILE A 473 -4.43 4.34 9.45
CA ILE A 473 -4.57 2.88 9.34
C ILE A 473 -4.30 2.13 10.64
N GLY A 474 -3.70 2.76 11.66
CA GLY A 474 -3.37 2.10 12.93
C GLY A 474 -2.58 0.79 12.76
N ARG A 475 -2.82 -0.16 13.67
CA ARG A 475 -2.40 -1.55 13.61
C ARG A 475 -3.61 -2.43 13.29
N PRO A 476 -3.71 -2.96 12.07
CA PRO A 476 -4.77 -3.90 11.74
C PRO A 476 -4.56 -5.22 12.49
N GLU A 477 -5.67 -5.78 12.96
CA GLU A 477 -5.74 -7.03 13.72
C GLU A 477 -6.47 -8.09 12.93
N HIS A 478 -7.50 -7.67 12.19
CA HIS A 478 -8.27 -8.53 11.33
C HIS A 478 -8.57 -7.82 10.00
N TYR A 479 -8.50 -8.52 8.89
CA TYR A 479 -8.92 -8.01 7.59
C TYR A 479 -9.33 -9.15 6.66
N ILE A 480 -10.50 -9.00 6.03
CA ILE A 480 -10.99 -9.84 4.95
C ILE A 480 -11.63 -8.90 3.93
N SER A 481 -11.08 -8.84 2.71
CA SER A 481 -11.57 -7.96 1.63
C SER A 481 -13.08 -7.98 1.53
N ASP A 482 -13.66 -6.78 1.39
CA ASP A 482 -15.08 -6.54 1.19
C ASP A 482 -16.01 -7.16 2.25
N LYS A 483 -15.48 -7.71 3.36
CA LYS A 483 -16.27 -8.35 4.42
C LYS A 483 -16.09 -7.68 5.77
N SER A 484 -14.85 -7.61 6.26
CA SER A 484 -14.58 -7.14 7.62
C SER A 484 -13.17 -6.60 7.79
N ILE A 485 -13.01 -5.61 8.65
CA ILE A 485 -11.71 -5.10 9.08
C ILE A 485 -11.77 -4.71 10.55
N ALA A 486 -10.76 -5.09 11.32
CA ALA A 486 -10.53 -4.62 12.68
C ALA A 486 -9.17 -3.92 12.76
N ILE A 487 -9.17 -2.68 13.24
CA ILE A 487 -7.96 -1.88 13.39
C ILE A 487 -7.86 -1.32 14.80
N ARG A 488 -6.71 -1.57 15.45
CA ARG A 488 -6.31 -0.89 16.68
C ARG A 488 -5.61 0.43 16.38
N VAL A 489 -6.04 1.51 17.01
CA VAL A 489 -5.35 2.82 16.99
C VAL A 489 -5.09 3.25 18.41
N ASP A 490 -3.89 3.74 18.66
CA ASP A 490 -3.56 4.35 19.93
C ASP A 490 -3.75 5.86 19.78
N LEU A 491 -4.78 6.40 20.42
CA LEU A 491 -5.04 7.83 20.46
C LEU A 491 -4.66 8.35 21.86
N ALA A 492 -3.67 9.25 21.91
CA ALA A 492 -3.28 9.92 23.15
C ALA A 492 -4.08 11.22 23.28
N PRO A 493 -5.00 11.37 24.26
CA PRO A 493 -5.78 12.59 24.43
C PRO A 493 -4.94 13.85 24.74
N ALA A 494 -3.69 13.67 25.18
CA ALA A 494 -2.75 14.79 25.39
C ALA A 494 -1.66 14.88 24.31
N GLY A 495 -1.69 14.01 23.28
CA GLY A 495 -0.61 13.89 22.29
C GLY A 495 -0.71 14.85 21.10
N ASP A 496 -1.93 15.31 20.76
CA ASP A 496 -2.18 16.23 19.64
C ASP A 496 -2.96 17.45 20.12
N ASN A 497 -2.71 18.60 19.49
CA ASN A 497 -3.37 19.88 19.80
C ASN A 497 -4.90 19.78 19.72
N ALA A 498 -5.44 19.02 18.75
CA ALA A 498 -6.87 18.78 18.63
C ALA A 498 -7.48 18.19 19.91
N ASN A 499 -6.77 17.28 20.59
CA ASN A 499 -7.28 16.58 21.75
C ASN A 499 -7.19 17.43 23.04
N LEU A 500 -6.36 18.47 23.04
CA LEU A 500 -6.28 19.43 24.15
C LEU A 500 -7.43 20.45 24.14
N ASP A 501 -8.12 20.58 23.01
CA ASP A 501 -9.17 21.57 22.81
C ASP A 501 -10.52 21.14 23.40
N VAL A 502 -10.80 19.84 23.44
CA VAL A 502 -12.04 19.29 24.00
C VAL A 502 -11.73 18.62 25.34
N ARG A 503 -12.50 18.97 26.36
CA ARG A 503 -12.36 18.46 27.72
C ARG A 503 -13.65 17.83 28.21
N LEU A 504 -13.53 16.68 28.84
CA LEU A 504 -14.59 16.00 29.55
C LEU A 504 -14.30 16.04 31.06
N GLU A 505 -15.19 16.67 31.83
CA GLU A 505 -14.99 16.86 33.28
C GLU A 505 -13.62 17.49 33.61
N GLY A 506 -13.14 18.39 32.73
CA GLY A 506 -11.85 19.06 32.85
C GLY A 506 -10.65 18.29 32.27
N ASN A 507 -10.80 17.02 31.93
CA ASN A 507 -9.72 16.20 31.36
C ASN A 507 -9.70 16.27 29.82
N PRO A 508 -8.53 16.34 29.15
CA PRO A 508 -8.45 16.21 27.70
C PRO A 508 -9.11 14.93 27.21
N CYS A 509 -9.85 15.00 26.10
CA CYS A 509 -10.53 13.85 25.50
C CYS A 509 -10.38 13.85 23.98
N VAL A 510 -10.64 12.70 23.35
CA VAL A 510 -10.65 12.60 21.89
C VAL A 510 -11.87 13.35 21.32
N PRO A 511 -11.69 14.32 20.40
CA PRO A 511 -12.81 15.02 19.78
C PRO A 511 -13.72 14.08 18.99
N ILE A 512 -15.02 14.37 18.98
CA ILE A 512 -16.04 13.61 18.24
C ILE A 512 -15.68 13.57 16.76
N SER A 513 -15.26 14.69 16.17
CA SER A 513 -14.88 14.76 14.76
C SER A 513 -13.67 13.88 14.43
N VAL A 514 -12.69 13.81 15.33
CA VAL A 514 -11.50 12.97 15.15
C VAL A 514 -11.89 11.50 15.21
N LEU A 515 -12.74 11.10 16.17
CA LEU A 515 -13.26 9.74 16.26
C LEU A 515 -14.05 9.33 15.00
N VAL A 516 -14.98 10.18 14.55
CA VAL A 516 -15.79 9.91 13.35
C VAL A 516 -14.92 9.78 12.11
N ASP A 517 -13.92 10.65 11.94
CA ASP A 517 -13.02 10.57 10.80
C ASP A 517 -12.12 9.33 10.83
N GLN A 518 -11.73 8.85 12.02
CA GLN A 518 -11.09 7.54 12.17
C GLN A 518 -12.05 6.40 11.79
N MET A 519 -13.33 6.46 12.14
CA MET A 519 -14.32 5.46 11.71
C MET A 519 -14.49 5.45 10.19
N VAL A 520 -14.60 6.63 9.57
CA VAL A 520 -14.66 6.80 8.09
C VAL A 520 -13.40 6.24 7.44
N ALA A 521 -12.21 6.50 8.01
CA ALA A 521 -10.96 5.96 7.48
C ALA A 521 -10.89 4.43 7.54
N THR A 522 -11.41 3.81 8.61
CA THR A 522 -11.51 2.33 8.69
C THR A 522 -12.45 1.79 7.64
N ALA A 523 -13.66 2.34 7.51
CA ALA A 523 -14.64 1.88 6.52
C ALA A 523 -14.12 2.01 5.09
N ALA A 524 -13.35 3.06 4.79
CA ALA A 524 -12.79 3.27 3.46
C ALA A 524 -11.89 2.12 3.00
N TRP A 525 -11.22 1.40 3.91
CA TRP A 525 -10.41 0.22 3.55
C TRP A 525 -11.23 -0.94 3.00
N LEU A 526 -12.51 -1.06 3.36
CA LEU A 526 -13.43 -2.08 2.80
C LEU A 526 -14.02 -1.70 1.44
N THR A 527 -13.72 -0.50 0.94
CA THR A 527 -14.22 -0.07 -0.38
C THR A 527 -13.32 -0.47 -1.53
N ASN A 528 -12.12 -1.01 -1.25
CA ASN A 528 -11.01 -1.23 -2.19
C ASN A 528 -10.55 0.02 -2.96
N ASP A 529 -11.11 1.20 -2.65
CA ASP A 529 -10.70 2.50 -3.16
C ASP A 529 -10.79 3.51 -2.03
N ILE A 530 -9.68 3.65 -1.30
CA ILE A 530 -9.59 4.56 -0.14
C ILE A 530 -9.91 6.03 -0.49
N ARG A 531 -10.00 6.39 -1.78
CA ARG A 531 -10.35 7.72 -2.29
C ARG A 531 -11.86 7.93 -2.41
N GLN A 532 -12.67 6.88 -2.24
CA GLN A 532 -14.12 7.01 -2.27
C GLN A 532 -14.57 8.07 -1.27
N ARG A 533 -15.43 8.96 -1.77
CA ARG A 533 -15.96 10.06 -1.00
C ARG A 533 -17.08 9.55 -0.10
N VAL A 534 -16.98 9.81 1.19
CA VAL A 534 -18.13 9.66 2.11
C VAL A 534 -19.23 10.63 1.70
N ILE A 535 -20.45 10.14 1.54
CA ILE A 535 -21.63 10.94 1.19
C ILE A 535 -22.64 11.01 2.32
N GLU A 536 -22.61 10.05 3.25
CA GLU A 536 -23.59 9.97 4.32
C GLU A 536 -23.05 9.17 5.52
N ILE A 537 -23.43 9.56 6.73
CA ILE A 537 -23.25 8.82 7.98
C ILE A 537 -24.63 8.73 8.65
N ARG A 538 -25.09 7.53 9.01
CA ARG A 538 -26.37 7.30 9.70
C ARG A 538 -26.15 6.68 11.07
N HIS A 539 -27.12 6.92 11.95
CA HIS A 539 -27.18 6.32 13.29
C HIS A 539 -25.88 6.51 14.09
N LEU A 540 -25.23 7.67 13.93
CA LEU A 540 -24.01 7.97 14.66
C LEU A 540 -24.36 8.09 16.14
N THR A 541 -23.77 7.24 16.97
CA THR A 541 -23.88 7.29 18.43
C THR A 541 -22.48 7.32 19.01
N VAL A 542 -22.21 8.24 19.93
CA VAL A 542 -20.92 8.38 20.63
C VAL A 542 -21.16 8.42 22.14
N ASN A 543 -20.56 7.48 22.87
CA ASN A 543 -20.45 7.52 24.32
C ASN A 543 -19.39 8.55 24.72
N LEU A 544 -19.81 9.59 25.44
CA LEU A 544 -18.95 10.70 25.79
C LEU A 544 -17.86 10.32 26.81
N ARG A 545 -18.18 9.48 27.79
CA ARG A 545 -17.22 9.06 28.82
C ARG A 545 -16.09 8.22 28.24
N GLY A 546 -16.39 7.42 27.22
CA GLY A 546 -15.39 6.65 26.47
C GLY A 546 -14.32 7.51 25.77
N LEU A 547 -14.52 8.83 25.63
CA LEU A 547 -13.57 9.72 24.96
C LEU A 547 -12.41 10.18 25.86
N ALA A 548 -12.55 10.09 27.19
CA ALA A 548 -11.63 10.69 28.17
C ALA A 548 -10.55 9.72 28.73
N GLU A 549 -10.41 8.55 28.13
CA GLU A 549 -9.42 7.54 28.55
C GLU A 549 -8.00 8.03 28.31
N ALA A 550 -7.15 8.06 29.35
CA ALA A 550 -5.80 8.62 29.33
C ALA A 550 -4.91 8.06 28.19
N THR A 551 -5.16 6.83 27.74
CA THR A 551 -4.66 6.29 26.48
C THR A 551 -5.77 5.46 25.85
N MET A 552 -6.33 5.91 24.73
CA MET A 552 -7.44 5.23 24.09
C MET A 552 -6.90 4.23 23.06
N HIS A 553 -6.93 2.95 23.44
CA HIS A 553 -6.70 1.83 22.51
C HIS A 553 -8.01 1.53 21.76
N LEU A 554 -8.24 2.27 20.69
CA LEU A 554 -9.45 2.20 19.92
C LEU A 554 -9.39 1.03 18.94
N VAL A 555 -10.24 0.02 19.12
CA VAL A 555 -10.48 -1.02 18.12
C VAL A 555 -11.67 -0.59 17.28
N ARG A 556 -11.44 -0.43 15.98
CA ARG A 556 -12.45 -0.06 15.00
C ARG A 556 -12.78 -1.27 14.16
N VAL A 557 -14.01 -1.75 14.22
CA VAL A 557 -14.51 -2.85 13.41
C VAL A 557 -15.43 -2.27 12.34
N ALA A 558 -15.13 -2.52 11.08
CA ALA A 558 -16.08 -2.27 10.00
C ALA A 558 -16.51 -3.59 9.38
N ALA A 559 -17.80 -3.75 9.09
CA ALA A 559 -18.40 -4.98 8.57
C ALA A 559 -19.68 -4.69 7.78
N ASN A 560 -20.30 -5.74 7.23
CA ASN A 560 -21.61 -5.70 6.59
C ASN A 560 -21.66 -4.78 5.36
N LEU A 561 -20.73 -5.00 4.41
CA LEU A 561 -20.78 -4.32 3.11
C LEU A 561 -22.08 -4.69 2.39
N THR A 562 -22.95 -3.71 2.20
CA THR A 562 -24.18 -3.87 1.42
C THR A 562 -24.22 -2.87 0.28
N HIS A 563 -24.78 -3.31 -0.84
CA HIS A 563 -25.01 -2.48 -2.02
C HIS A 563 -26.40 -1.82 -1.92
N ALA A 564 -26.49 -0.53 -2.26
CA ALA A 564 -27.76 0.16 -2.27
C ALA A 564 -28.76 -0.50 -3.26
N PRO A 565 -30.02 -0.76 -2.85
CA PRO A 565 -30.97 -1.57 -3.61
C PRO A 565 -31.58 -0.90 -4.86
N ASN A 566 -31.35 0.41 -5.08
CA ASN A 566 -31.92 1.17 -6.20
C ASN A 566 -30.79 1.73 -7.08
N ASN A 567 -31.02 1.90 -8.38
CA ASN A 567 -30.14 2.34 -9.50
C ASN A 567 -29.07 3.48 -9.26
N ALA A 568 -28.88 4.00 -8.05
CA ALA A 568 -27.63 4.59 -7.58
C ALA A 568 -26.54 3.51 -7.49
N MET A 569 -26.15 2.98 -8.65
CA MET A 569 -25.59 1.63 -8.89
C MET A 569 -24.33 1.22 -8.13
N HIS A 570 -23.75 2.05 -7.25
CA HIS A 570 -22.44 1.79 -6.67
C HIS A 570 -22.25 2.32 -5.23
N ALA A 571 -23.29 2.80 -4.55
CA ALA A 571 -23.13 3.22 -3.15
C ALA A 571 -22.91 2.00 -2.24
N ARG A 572 -21.92 2.11 -1.34
CA ARG A 572 -21.53 1.08 -0.38
C ARG A 572 -21.90 1.54 1.03
N HIS A 573 -22.69 0.75 1.75
CA HIS A 573 -22.99 0.98 3.16
C HIS A 573 -22.11 0.07 4.01
N ILE A 574 -21.46 0.65 5.03
CA ILE A 574 -20.51 -0.04 5.88
C ILE A 574 -20.83 0.31 7.32
N GLU A 575 -21.14 -0.70 8.13
CA GLU A 575 -21.34 -0.54 9.56
C GLU A 575 -19.99 -0.45 10.25
N VAL A 576 -19.81 0.50 11.15
CA VAL A 576 -18.57 0.72 11.89
C VAL A 576 -18.85 0.86 13.37
N THR A 577 -18.13 0.08 14.18
CA THR A 577 -18.12 0.17 15.64
C THR A 577 -16.73 0.53 16.10
N ALA A 578 -16.63 1.43 17.08
CA ALA A 578 -15.39 1.77 17.76
C ALA A 578 -15.49 1.38 19.23
N SER A 579 -14.49 0.68 19.76
CA SER A 579 -14.45 0.26 21.16
C SER A 579 -13.12 0.57 21.83
N CYS A 580 -13.15 0.84 23.13
CA CYS A 580 -11.97 1.04 23.98
C CYS A 580 -12.07 0.07 25.16
N MET A 581 -11.01 -0.70 25.42
CA MET A 581 -10.99 -1.72 26.49
C MET A 581 -12.20 -2.66 26.46
N GLY A 582 -12.65 -3.05 25.25
CA GLY A 582 -13.82 -3.91 25.05
C GLY A 582 -15.18 -3.22 25.19
N ARG A 583 -15.23 -1.94 25.58
CA ARG A 583 -16.48 -1.15 25.67
C ARG A 583 -16.71 -0.38 24.39
N GLN A 584 -17.93 -0.41 23.86
CA GLN A 584 -18.31 0.37 22.68
C GLN A 584 -18.33 1.86 23.00
N VAL A 585 -17.53 2.63 22.27
CA VAL A 585 -17.43 4.09 22.37
C VAL A 585 -18.23 4.77 21.26
N ALA A 586 -18.30 4.18 20.06
CA ALA A 586 -19.13 4.72 18.99
C ALA A 586 -19.65 3.66 18.03
N HIS A 587 -20.72 4.00 17.32
CA HIS A 587 -21.32 3.22 16.24
C HIS A 587 -21.86 4.16 15.15
N ALA A 588 -21.75 3.75 13.89
CA ALA A 588 -22.32 4.46 12.75
C ALA A 588 -22.45 3.55 11.52
N VAL A 589 -23.33 3.91 10.58
CA VAL A 589 -23.36 3.35 9.22
C VAL A 589 -22.86 4.40 8.23
N ILE A 590 -21.77 4.10 7.53
CA ILE A 590 -21.05 5.02 6.64
C ILE A 590 -21.34 4.64 5.20
N THR A 591 -21.75 5.62 4.39
CA THR A 591 -22.04 5.43 2.96
C THR A 591 -21.01 6.14 2.10
N PHE A 592 -20.44 5.40 1.16
CA PHE A 592 -19.50 5.91 0.17
C PHE A 592 -20.15 6.08 -1.20
N ALA A 593 -19.75 7.13 -1.92
CA ALA A 593 -20.05 7.26 -3.34
C ALA A 593 -19.31 6.17 -4.12
N GLY A 594 -20.00 5.56 -5.08
CA GLY A 594 -19.40 4.55 -5.92
C GLY A 594 -18.40 5.08 -6.96
N SER A 595 -17.50 4.19 -7.38
CA SER A 595 -16.39 4.50 -8.28
C SER A 595 -16.84 4.59 -9.76
N TYR A 596 -17.39 5.73 -10.20
CA TYR A 596 -17.39 6.17 -11.63
C TYR A 596 -17.36 7.71 -11.70
N PRO A 597 -16.79 8.33 -12.76
CA PRO A 597 -16.37 9.72 -12.74
C PRO A 597 -17.50 10.69 -13.14
N SER A 598 -17.56 11.80 -12.40
CA SER A 598 -17.93 13.13 -12.92
C SER A 598 -19.39 13.38 -13.33
N ARG A 599 -20.30 13.47 -12.36
CA ARG A 599 -21.24 14.60 -12.23
C ARG A 599 -21.97 14.55 -10.89
N PRO A 600 -22.09 15.68 -10.15
CA PRO A 600 -22.93 15.72 -8.97
C PRO A 600 -24.39 15.61 -9.41
N HIS A 601 -25.00 14.45 -9.19
CA HIS A 601 -26.45 14.32 -9.29
C HIS A 601 -27.06 14.77 -7.96
N THR A 602 -27.74 15.90 -7.96
CA THR A 602 -28.69 16.29 -6.92
C THR A 602 -29.93 15.40 -7.04
N HIS A 603 -29.90 14.20 -6.47
CA HIS A 603 -31.10 13.38 -6.29
C HIS A 603 -31.35 13.17 -4.80
N SER A 604 -32.60 13.41 -4.41
CA SER A 604 -33.14 13.07 -3.10
C SER A 604 -33.14 11.55 -2.94
N ILE A 605 -32.33 11.06 -2.00
CA ILE A 605 -32.32 9.64 -1.62
C ILE A 605 -33.56 9.39 -0.75
N GLU A 606 -34.55 8.70 -1.31
CA GLU A 606 -35.70 8.19 -0.56
C GLU A 606 -35.26 7.13 0.46
N SER A 607 -35.89 7.14 1.63
CA SER A 607 -35.55 6.30 2.78
C SER A 607 -35.91 4.84 2.54
N THR A 608 -34.92 3.94 2.55
CA THR A 608 -35.14 2.50 2.69
C THR A 608 -35.40 2.12 4.15
N GLU A 609 -36.41 1.26 4.35
CA GLU A 609 -36.97 0.83 5.63
C GLU A 609 -36.10 -0.17 6.42
N ASN A 610 -36.15 -0.02 7.75
CA ASN A 610 -35.94 -0.97 8.85
C ASN A 610 -34.97 -2.15 8.66
N ILE A 611 -33.68 -1.87 8.78
CA ILE A 611 -32.69 -2.84 9.28
C ILE A 611 -32.79 -2.83 10.82
N ALA A 612 -32.96 -3.99 11.45
CA ALA A 612 -32.95 -4.08 12.92
C ALA A 612 -31.51 -3.87 13.43
N TYR A 613 -31.28 -2.75 14.11
CA TYR A 613 -29.95 -2.33 14.57
C TYR A 613 -29.59 -2.91 15.95
N PRO A 614 -28.30 -3.17 16.21
CA PRO A 614 -27.86 -3.65 17.52
C PRO A 614 -28.26 -2.68 18.65
N HIS A 615 -28.56 -3.28 19.80
CA HIS A 615 -29.05 -2.64 21.01
C HIS A 615 -28.16 -1.48 21.50
N PRO A 616 -28.73 -0.49 22.21
CA PRO A 616 -28.03 0.68 22.72
C PRO A 616 -26.72 0.33 23.46
N ILE A 617 -25.75 1.24 23.36
CA ILE A 617 -24.53 1.27 24.19
C ILE A 617 -24.93 0.92 25.63
N GLY A 618 -24.19 -0.01 26.25
CA GLY A 618 -24.53 -0.70 27.51
C GLY A 618 -24.95 0.20 28.69
N PRO A 619 -25.35 -0.41 29.82
CA PRO A 619 -26.15 0.24 30.87
C PRO A 619 -25.55 1.56 31.38
N HIS A 620 -26.44 2.55 31.48
CA HIS A 620 -26.36 3.89 32.06
C HIS A 620 -25.04 4.26 32.78
N GLU A 621 -24.07 4.76 32.00
CA GLU A 621 -22.94 5.48 32.57
C GLU A 621 -23.38 6.82 33.18
N ALA A 622 -22.67 7.30 34.20
CA ALA A 622 -22.97 8.59 34.81
C ALA A 622 -22.74 9.72 33.80
N PRO A 623 -23.71 10.64 33.63
CA PRO A 623 -23.61 11.69 32.63
C PRO A 623 -22.48 12.68 32.94
N VAL A 624 -21.92 13.26 31.88
CA VAL A 624 -20.65 14.02 31.90
C VAL A 624 -20.81 15.40 31.27
N THR A 625 -19.90 16.32 31.62
CA THR A 625 -19.86 17.69 31.07
C THR A 625 -18.70 17.86 30.08
N MET A 626 -19.00 18.35 28.87
CA MET A 626 -17.99 18.70 27.87
C MET A 626 -17.73 20.21 27.79
N VAL A 627 -16.47 20.59 27.59
CA VAL A 627 -16.02 21.98 27.42
C VAL A 627 -15.03 22.04 26.25
N TRP A 628 -15.16 23.07 25.40
CA TRP A 628 -14.26 23.31 24.26
C TRP A 628 -13.43 24.56 24.53
N THR A 629 -12.13 24.60 24.29
CA THR A 629 -11.34 25.83 24.52
C THR A 629 -11.39 26.80 23.33
N GLY A 630 -11.65 26.29 22.13
CA GLY A 630 -11.68 27.04 20.88
C GLY A 630 -10.31 27.26 20.25
N LEU A 631 -9.28 26.52 20.68
CA LEU A 631 -7.91 26.67 20.22
C LEU A 631 -7.62 25.92 18.91
N ALA A 632 -8.18 24.72 18.75
CA ALA A 632 -7.98 23.87 17.57
C ALA A 632 -9.24 23.81 16.68
N PHE A 633 -10.41 23.89 17.31
CA PHE A 633 -11.73 23.98 16.71
C PHE A 633 -12.31 25.36 17.04
N ASP A 634 -12.11 26.31 16.12
CA ASP A 634 -12.64 27.68 16.25
C ASP A 634 -14.13 27.62 16.63
N ARG A 635 -14.47 28.09 17.83
CA ARG A 635 -15.87 28.22 18.28
C ARG A 635 -16.64 29.10 17.31
N VAL A 636 -17.92 28.78 17.08
CA VAL A 636 -18.81 29.57 16.22
C VAL A 636 -18.77 31.05 16.59
N GLY A 637 -18.63 31.89 15.57
CA GLY A 637 -18.70 33.34 15.68
C GLY A 637 -20.11 33.86 15.90
N GLU A 638 -20.28 35.16 15.68
CA GLU A 638 -21.52 35.90 15.96
C GLU A 638 -22.76 35.26 15.29
N ARG A 639 -23.88 35.34 16.02
CA ARG A 639 -25.21 35.00 15.51
C ARG A 639 -25.59 36.05 14.48
N ASP A 640 -25.91 35.62 13.26
CA ASP A 640 -26.40 36.50 12.20
C ASP A 640 -27.93 36.61 12.30
N GLU A 641 -28.37 37.64 13.02
CA GLU A 641 -29.79 37.92 13.27
C GLU A 641 -30.50 38.51 12.03
N ASN A 642 -29.75 38.96 11.02
CA ASN A 642 -30.32 39.61 9.83
C ASN A 642 -30.90 38.61 8.81
N SER A 643 -30.65 37.31 8.99
CA SER A 643 -30.99 36.29 8.00
C SER A 643 -32.42 35.73 8.12
N GLY A 644 -33.23 36.20 9.08
CA GLY A 644 -34.57 35.65 9.37
C GLY A 644 -34.54 34.25 10.01
N ASN A 645 -33.40 33.56 9.97
CA ASN A 645 -33.10 32.28 10.62
C ASN A 645 -31.95 32.47 11.61
N THR A 646 -31.80 31.56 12.57
CA THR A 646 -30.67 31.60 13.50
C THR A 646 -29.42 31.05 12.80
N ARG A 647 -28.58 31.91 12.22
CA ARG A 647 -27.37 31.47 11.50
C ARG A 647 -26.10 31.76 12.32
N TYR A 648 -25.12 30.88 12.24
CA TYR A 648 -23.82 31.03 12.91
C TYR A 648 -22.67 30.94 11.93
N THR A 649 -21.67 31.80 12.10
CA THR A 649 -20.46 31.77 11.26
C THR A 649 -19.42 30.80 11.84
N VAL A 650 -19.07 29.75 11.10
CA VAL A 650 -18.00 28.79 11.42
C VAL A 650 -16.80 29.05 10.51
N ARG A 651 -15.57 28.92 11.03
CA ARG A 651 -14.36 29.00 10.20
C ARG A 651 -13.99 27.62 9.62
N PRO A 652 -13.35 27.56 8.45
CA PRO A 652 -12.72 26.35 7.91
C PRO A 652 -11.77 25.65 8.87
N ASP A 653 -11.54 24.36 8.63
CA ASP A 653 -10.54 23.58 9.35
C ASP A 653 -9.12 24.18 9.19
N ARG A 654 -8.45 24.41 10.32
CA ARG A 654 -7.02 24.77 10.37
C ARG A 654 -6.20 23.56 10.79
N LEU A 655 -6.02 22.65 9.84
CA LEU A 655 -5.46 21.33 10.13
C LEU A 655 -4.02 21.37 10.69
N THR A 656 -3.23 22.41 10.38
CA THR A 656 -1.89 22.63 10.96
C THR A 656 -1.94 22.96 12.44
N ASP A 657 -3.06 23.51 12.92
CA ASP A 657 -3.24 23.86 14.32
C ASP A 657 -3.70 22.62 15.12
N GLN A 658 -4.30 21.65 14.43
CA GLN A 658 -4.91 20.44 15.00
C GLN A 658 -3.92 19.28 15.17
N PHE A 659 -2.90 19.17 14.31
CA PHE A 659 -1.97 18.03 14.28
C PHE A 659 -0.51 18.45 14.42
N SER A 660 0.27 17.60 15.08
CA SER A 660 1.71 17.78 15.27
C SER A 660 2.49 17.93 13.95
N PRO A 661 3.60 18.68 13.91
CA PRO A 661 4.35 18.96 12.69
C PRO A 661 4.93 17.69 12.03
N GLY A 662 4.70 17.55 10.71
CA GLY A 662 5.31 16.50 9.87
C GLY A 662 4.42 16.06 8.71
N PHE A 663 3.18 15.70 8.99
CA PHE A 663 2.17 15.42 7.97
C PHE A 663 0.77 15.75 8.50
N VAL A 664 0.06 16.58 7.75
CA VAL A 664 -1.31 16.98 8.08
C VAL A 664 -2.27 16.19 7.20
N PRO A 665 -2.98 15.18 7.75
CA PRO A 665 -3.87 14.34 6.97
C PRO A 665 -5.04 15.15 6.41
N ALA A 666 -5.46 14.85 5.19
CA ALA A 666 -6.61 15.52 4.58
C ALA A 666 -7.91 15.08 5.29
N PRO A 667 -8.73 16.00 5.82
CA PRO A 667 -10.00 15.65 6.46
C PRO A 667 -10.95 15.00 5.43
N ARG A 668 -11.69 13.97 5.85
CA ARG A 668 -12.76 13.37 5.04
C ARG A 668 -14.14 13.96 5.38
N ILE A 669 -14.21 14.68 6.50
CA ILE A 669 -15.39 15.36 7.03
C ILE A 669 -14.93 16.71 7.59
N GLY A 670 -15.81 17.72 7.63
CA GLY A 670 -15.46 19.02 8.21
C GLY A 670 -15.36 18.92 9.74
N TYR A 671 -14.14 18.92 10.29
CA TYR A 671 -13.94 18.66 11.72
C TYR A 671 -14.55 19.76 12.58
N ASN A 672 -14.24 21.01 12.24
CA ASN A 672 -14.75 22.17 12.96
C ASN A 672 -16.28 22.27 12.87
N LEU A 673 -16.90 21.79 11.78
CA LEU A 673 -18.36 21.76 11.65
C LEU A 673 -19.00 20.76 12.62
N ILE A 674 -18.44 19.55 12.72
CA ILE A 674 -18.98 18.50 13.61
C ILE A 674 -18.81 18.90 15.07
N GLU A 675 -17.66 19.46 15.45
CA GLU A 675 -17.43 19.94 16.81
C GLU A 675 -18.36 21.10 17.19
N ASN A 676 -18.56 22.06 16.29
CA ASN A 676 -19.49 23.17 16.55
C ASN A 676 -20.96 22.70 16.55
N LEU A 677 -21.32 21.68 15.77
CA LEU A 677 -22.64 21.05 15.81
C LEU A 677 -22.89 20.39 17.17
N ALA A 678 -21.91 19.64 17.67
CA ALA A 678 -21.94 19.03 19.00
C ALA A 678 -22.09 20.11 20.09
N ALA A 679 -21.18 21.09 20.11
CA ALA A 679 -21.18 22.18 21.09
C ALA A 679 -22.50 22.98 21.11
N ARG A 680 -23.17 23.16 19.96
CA ARG A 680 -24.46 23.88 19.86
C ARG A 680 -25.67 23.04 20.24
N SER A 681 -25.59 21.74 20.03
CA SER A 681 -26.68 20.81 20.38
C SER A 681 -26.62 20.43 21.86
N TYR A 682 -25.51 20.73 22.55
CA TYR A 682 -25.29 20.40 23.94
C TYR A 682 -26.05 21.36 24.88
N PRO A 683 -27.00 20.88 25.68
CA PRO A 683 -27.86 21.73 26.50
C PRO A 683 -27.20 22.29 27.77
N ASN A 684 -25.86 22.24 27.89
CA ASN A 684 -25.10 22.49 29.13
C ASN A 684 -25.50 21.57 30.32
N SER A 685 -26.29 20.52 30.07
CA SER A 685 -26.67 19.52 31.06
C SER A 685 -25.84 18.25 30.88
N PRO A 686 -25.52 17.53 31.97
CA PRO A 686 -24.83 16.25 31.90
C PRO A 686 -25.49 15.31 30.87
N ALA A 687 -24.68 14.71 30.01
CA ALA A 687 -25.16 13.74 29.01
C ALA A 687 -24.28 12.49 29.02
N THR A 688 -24.85 11.35 28.61
CA THR A 688 -24.13 10.08 28.48
C THR A 688 -23.67 9.83 27.05
N ALA A 689 -24.45 10.28 26.06
CA ALA A 689 -24.15 10.07 24.65
C ALA A 689 -24.53 11.27 23.77
N PHE A 690 -23.84 11.38 22.65
CA PHE A 690 -24.15 12.26 21.52
C PHE A 690 -24.64 11.43 20.34
N THR A 691 -25.74 11.83 19.71
CA THR A 691 -26.34 11.10 18.58
C THR A 691 -26.64 11.99 17.38
N ILE A 692 -26.49 11.44 16.17
CA ILE A 692 -26.96 12.02 14.91
C ILE A 692 -27.66 10.91 14.11
N ASP A 693 -28.96 11.06 13.84
CA ASP A 693 -29.71 10.09 13.03
C ASP A 693 -29.16 10.01 11.60
N ARG A 694 -28.88 11.15 10.99
CA ARG A 694 -28.42 11.25 9.59
C ARG A 694 -27.53 12.47 9.37
N LEU A 695 -26.39 12.27 8.75
CA LEU A 695 -25.41 13.29 8.37
C LEU A 695 -25.06 13.14 6.89
N ILE A 696 -25.47 14.08 6.03
CA ILE A 696 -25.18 14.09 4.60
C ILE A 696 -23.97 15.00 4.35
N ILE A 697 -23.01 14.52 3.55
CA ILE A 697 -21.76 15.22 3.26
C ILE A 697 -21.71 15.53 1.77
N HIS A 698 -21.90 16.79 1.42
CA HIS A 698 -21.87 17.26 0.04
C HIS A 698 -20.44 17.58 -0.41
N ALA A 699 -19.59 18.04 0.51
CA ALA A 699 -18.18 18.30 0.28
C ALA A 699 -17.35 17.97 1.55
N PRO A 700 -16.30 17.15 1.46
CA PRO A 700 -15.61 16.59 2.62
C PRO A 700 -14.76 17.60 3.42
N SER A 701 -14.44 18.77 2.85
CA SER A 701 -13.82 19.88 3.56
C SER A 701 -13.78 21.13 2.68
N VAL A 702 -14.01 22.30 3.28
CA VAL A 702 -13.81 23.60 2.62
C VAL A 702 -12.61 24.26 3.28
N THR A 703 -11.51 24.40 2.56
CA THR A 703 -10.28 25.02 3.09
C THR A 703 -10.25 26.54 2.93
N ARG A 704 -11.23 27.12 2.20
CA ARG A 704 -11.32 28.56 1.93
C ARG A 704 -12.77 29.04 1.96
N GLY A 705 -13.08 30.06 2.76
CA GLY A 705 -14.40 30.69 2.85
C GLY A 705 -14.97 30.66 4.27
N LYS A 706 -16.01 31.43 4.57
CA LYS A 706 -16.76 31.26 5.82
C LYS A 706 -17.84 30.21 5.62
N LEU A 707 -18.11 29.45 6.66
CA LEU A 707 -19.18 28.47 6.69
C LEU A 707 -20.33 29.01 7.55
N PHE A 708 -21.56 28.71 7.18
CA PHE A 708 -22.76 29.13 7.90
C PHE A 708 -23.52 27.91 8.38
N LEU A 709 -23.66 27.77 9.70
CA LEU A 709 -24.43 26.72 10.35
C LEU A 709 -25.80 27.29 10.75
N GLU A 710 -26.89 26.71 10.25
CA GLU A 710 -28.26 27.13 10.53
C GLU A 710 -29.11 25.91 10.98
N PRO A 711 -29.95 26.03 12.02
CA PRO A 711 -30.91 25.00 12.35
C PRO A 711 -32.00 25.01 11.27
N ALA A 712 -32.38 23.83 10.82
CA ALA A 712 -33.49 23.61 9.92
C ALA A 712 -34.70 23.13 10.73
N THR A 713 -35.87 23.69 10.45
CA THR A 713 -37.14 23.21 11.00
C THR A 713 -37.51 21.89 10.34
N THR A 714 -37.67 20.83 11.13
CA THR A 714 -38.30 19.59 10.67
C THR A 714 -39.81 19.74 10.74
N GLU A 715 -40.53 19.36 9.67
CA GLU A 715 -41.98 19.12 9.76
C GLU A 715 -42.24 18.12 10.90
N GLY A 716 -42.91 18.55 11.98
CA GLY A 716 -43.20 17.71 13.15
C GLY A 716 -42.56 18.13 14.50
N GLY A 717 -41.73 19.18 14.54
CA GLY A 717 -41.49 19.97 15.77
C GLY A 717 -40.58 19.41 16.87
N THR A 718 -39.97 18.23 16.75
CA THR A 718 -39.16 17.64 17.84
C THR A 718 -37.74 17.17 17.46
N GLN A 719 -37.31 17.28 16.20
CA GLN A 719 -35.93 16.97 15.81
C GLN A 719 -35.14 18.23 15.43
N THR A 720 -33.90 18.33 15.93
CA THR A 720 -32.98 19.39 15.45
C THR A 720 -32.33 18.92 14.15
N ALA A 721 -32.65 19.60 13.06
CA ALA A 721 -31.89 19.51 11.82
C ALA A 721 -30.94 20.71 11.73
N TRP A 722 -29.83 20.53 11.05
CA TRP A 722 -28.78 21.53 10.88
C TRP A 722 -28.25 21.50 9.46
N LYS A 723 -27.91 22.66 8.93
CA LYS A 723 -27.35 22.81 7.59
C LYS A 723 -26.11 23.69 7.65
N ALA A 724 -25.04 23.26 6.99
CA ALA A 724 -23.82 24.03 6.81
C ALA A 724 -23.64 24.41 5.33
N SER A 725 -23.34 25.67 5.05
CA SER A 725 -23.11 26.19 3.69
C SER A 725 -21.90 27.12 3.62
N THR A 726 -21.35 27.37 2.42
CA THR A 726 -20.24 28.30 2.21
C THR A 726 -20.71 29.74 1.97
N THR A 727 -19.76 30.69 2.00
CA THR A 727 -19.95 32.06 1.46
C THR A 727 -20.16 31.99 -0.05
N GLY A 728 -21.40 31.79 -0.48
CA GLY A 728 -21.78 31.47 -1.86
C GLY A 728 -23.04 30.62 -1.97
N GLY A 729 -23.50 30.02 -0.86
CA GLY A 729 -24.76 29.29 -0.78
C GLY A 729 -24.65 27.78 -1.01
N ASP A 730 -23.47 27.28 -1.42
CA ASP A 730 -23.26 25.84 -1.61
C ASP A 730 -23.33 25.09 -0.28
N VAL A 731 -24.20 24.10 -0.21
CA VAL A 731 -24.37 23.22 0.95
C VAL A 731 -23.20 22.26 1.03
N ILE A 732 -22.64 22.09 2.23
CA ILE A 732 -21.49 21.21 2.46
C ILE A 732 -21.81 20.06 3.41
N LEU A 733 -22.75 20.27 4.34
CA LEU A 733 -23.15 19.29 5.34
C LEU A 733 -24.60 19.53 5.77
N GLU A 734 -25.38 18.46 5.91
CA GLU A 734 -26.73 18.48 6.51
C GLU A 734 -26.80 17.42 7.60
N ALA A 735 -27.20 17.79 8.81
CA ALA A 735 -27.40 16.86 9.94
C ALA A 735 -28.87 16.84 10.36
N ARG A 736 -29.41 15.68 10.73
CA ARG A 736 -30.77 15.49 11.23
C ARG A 736 -30.76 14.60 12.45
N GLY A 737 -31.70 14.84 13.36
CA GLY A 737 -31.83 14.07 14.59
C GLY A 737 -30.63 14.21 15.52
N VAL A 738 -30.08 15.43 15.64
CA VAL A 738 -28.95 15.70 16.53
C VAL A 738 -29.48 15.81 17.96
N ALA A 739 -28.94 15.01 18.88
CA ALA A 739 -29.40 14.98 20.26
C ALA A 739 -28.29 14.59 21.25
N TYR A 740 -28.53 14.89 22.52
CA TYR A 740 -27.78 14.38 23.66
C TYR A 740 -28.71 13.61 24.58
N ASN A 741 -28.30 12.41 24.96
CA ASN A 741 -29.06 11.59 25.90
C ASN A 741 -28.62 11.91 27.32
N SER A 742 -29.53 12.41 28.16
CA SER A 742 -29.24 12.77 29.56
C SER A 742 -29.14 11.57 30.51
N GLY A 743 -29.27 10.34 30.01
CA GLY A 743 -29.58 9.17 30.84
C GLY A 743 -30.98 9.28 31.47
N PRO A 744 -31.53 8.19 32.04
CA PRO A 744 -32.65 8.32 32.96
C PRO A 744 -32.18 9.24 34.08
N ALA A 745 -32.88 10.35 34.30
CA ALA A 745 -32.64 11.19 35.47
C ALA A 745 -32.62 10.24 36.67
N CYS A 746 -31.46 10.10 37.32
CA CYS A 746 -31.36 9.36 38.56
C CYS A 746 -32.35 10.08 39.48
N SER A 747 -33.49 9.44 39.78
CA SER A 747 -34.48 9.97 40.70
C SER A 747 -33.86 9.89 42.09
N ALA A 748 -32.91 10.78 42.37
CA ALA A 748 -32.48 11.06 43.71
C ALA A 748 -33.74 11.50 44.48
N PRO A 749 -34.09 10.87 45.60
CA PRO A 749 -35.17 11.37 46.44
C PRO A 749 -34.83 12.81 46.79
N ALA A 750 -35.81 13.70 46.63
CA ALA A 750 -35.67 15.11 46.97
C ALA A 750 -35.08 15.24 48.39
N CYS A 751 -33.81 15.64 48.48
CA CYS A 751 -33.28 16.14 49.75
C CYS A 751 -34.03 17.43 50.04
N SER A 752 -34.96 17.36 50.99
CA SER A 752 -35.58 18.52 51.60
C SER A 752 -34.48 19.46 52.08
N ALA A 753 -34.61 20.74 51.71
CA ALA A 753 -33.80 21.81 52.27
C ALA A 753 -33.98 21.81 53.80
N GLU A 754 -32.93 21.44 54.54
CA GLU A 754 -32.80 21.84 55.93
C GLU A 754 -32.27 23.28 55.96
N GLU A 755 -33.09 24.17 56.51
CA GLU A 755 -32.72 25.52 56.91
C GLU A 755 -31.53 25.47 57.88
N ILE A 756 -30.35 25.89 57.42
CA ILE A 756 -29.25 26.22 58.31
C ILE A 756 -29.50 27.64 58.84
N HIS A 757 -30.06 27.72 60.04
CA HIS A 757 -30.02 28.94 60.84
C HIS A 757 -28.60 29.16 61.37
N ILE A 758 -27.98 30.26 60.96
CA ILE A 758 -26.75 30.79 61.55
C ILE A 758 -27.15 31.58 62.81
N GLN A 759 -26.59 31.19 63.96
CA GLN A 759 -26.38 32.06 65.13
C GLN A 759 -24.89 32.21 65.38
#